data_AF-A0A2K3DUV5-F1
#
_entry.id   AF-A0A2K3DUV5-F1
#
_cell.length_a   1.000
_cell.length_b   1.000
_cell.length_c   1.000
_cell.angle_alpha   90.00
_cell.angle_beta   90.00
_cell.angle_gamma   90.00
#
_symmetry.space_group_name_H-M   'P 1'
#
loop_
_entity.id
_entity.type
_entity.pdbx_description
1 polymer ?
#
loop_
_entity_poly.entity_id
_entity_poly.type
_entity_poly.pdbx_seq_one_letter_code
_entity_poly.pdbx_strand_id
1 'polypeptide(L)'
;MPLTLRLLNKTIATVLSSPEHKRVRASQPLPAHAYSSLPAAAIQRGSTRQRKELVRVAARSGSLEAVDASLAATRLSHGDWLLRAAAEAPGPGVALALCQQLAARGWLVKWGAYRTPLHTAAAAGNADVCQWLQLGQLGILHYDVDAVYAAAEAGHAALAAGLLSLCPDDNKRYSPANRLLEAAARGYGVVDFTGLWKECVNGTWEDLQRQQQQEQQLAQQGQQQENNCFSVWCPNGLKLRASASELASPLGPAGLKGILAAAAGSPTPCWLDKLDMLLQLPCGSDEAAAVAAAAVVAAKLAARPDLLSDVLAGAMSAPDGLARVRLLWEQRGWRLAEGSALEAAVAAAGKRGDTAAISYLFDNLGAHVADGYPIPNALLLPANCGHLPVLQLLASHGVRCSGGTFAGLAGCAVLDGHTHILDYLLCKQAPPPPLLEPPAGSWAESAVRKDAIDRALGYGVYLAITSCVQRAYELNGARFQTEGGGPLVMEGTVSWSPGMMELLEKMGYPFNRTAALYKSMKGDVSMIRALARLRFCGPDCHIALTSLLGDPAVPLDEIRWLLEGDGGGGGGGEAGAEGGAAGPSEGPTPTAAPKPGPAASLVLRDEALWQQVLEAAGRRGQGQAAGEVRAWLEGWRQANMKPPGDSNERWQGPRARAEGSWGGWKHRAADDTWQFCIT
;
A
#
# COMPACT_ATOMS: atom_id res chain seq x y z
N MET A 1 -7.80 -21.75 35.53
CA MET A 1 -9.24 -21.93 35.81
C MET A 1 -9.95 -22.25 34.50
N PRO A 2 -10.88 -23.22 34.48
CA PRO A 2 -11.56 -23.63 33.25
C PRO A 2 -12.63 -22.60 32.86
N LEU A 3 -12.68 -22.26 31.57
CA LEU A 3 -13.71 -21.39 30.98
C LEU A 3 -15.04 -22.14 30.90
N THR A 4 -16.00 -21.78 31.76
CA THR A 4 -17.41 -22.19 31.62
C THR A 4 -18.11 -21.34 30.55
N LEU A 5 -18.37 -21.93 29.39
CA LEU A 5 -19.35 -21.43 28.42
C LEU A 5 -20.76 -21.49 29.05
N ARG A 6 -21.31 -20.34 29.47
CA ARG A 6 -22.72 -20.26 29.85
C ARG A 6 -23.59 -20.21 28.59
N LEU A 7 -24.47 -21.20 28.44
CA LEU A 7 -25.58 -21.20 27.47
C LEU A 7 -26.40 -19.92 27.63
N LEU A 8 -26.39 -19.05 26.62
CA LEU A 8 -27.28 -17.90 26.53
C LEU A 8 -28.66 -18.37 26.04
N ASN A 9 -29.72 -17.99 26.77
CA ASN A 9 -31.11 -18.25 26.38
C ASN A 9 -31.44 -17.58 25.03
N LYS A 10 -32.25 -18.26 24.21
CA LYS A 10 -32.77 -17.84 22.89
C LYS A 10 -33.26 -16.39 22.86
N THR A 11 -33.86 -15.92 23.96
CA THR A 11 -34.38 -14.53 24.08
C THR A 11 -33.26 -13.48 24.11
N ILE A 12 -32.13 -13.78 24.75
CA ILE A 12 -30.95 -12.90 24.76
C ILE A 12 -30.22 -12.97 23.43
N ALA A 13 -30.18 -14.16 22.79
CA ALA A 13 -29.65 -14.31 21.44
C ALA A 13 -30.45 -13.47 20.42
N THR A 14 -31.77 -13.39 20.54
CA THR A 14 -32.60 -12.53 19.67
C THR A 14 -32.39 -11.04 19.92
N VAL A 15 -32.18 -10.61 21.17
CA VAL A 15 -31.87 -9.19 21.48
C VAL A 15 -30.50 -8.80 20.90
N LEU A 16 -29.50 -9.68 21.02
CA LEU A 16 -28.17 -9.50 20.42
C LEU A 16 -28.15 -9.65 18.88
N SER A 17 -29.18 -10.26 18.29
CA SER A 17 -29.34 -10.40 16.84
C SER A 17 -30.06 -9.23 16.17
N SER A 18 -30.56 -8.25 16.95
CA SER A 18 -31.16 -7.04 16.38
C SER A 18 -30.10 -6.19 15.66
N PRO A 19 -30.47 -5.44 14.59
CA PRO A 19 -29.52 -4.60 13.84
C PRO A 19 -28.79 -3.57 14.70
N GLU A 20 -29.39 -3.19 15.83
CA GLU A 20 -28.86 -2.24 16.81
C GLU A 20 -27.72 -2.85 17.64
N HIS A 21 -27.72 -4.17 17.85
CA HIS A 21 -26.73 -4.91 18.66
C HIS A 21 -25.66 -5.64 17.82
N LYS A 22 -25.84 -5.71 16.50
CA LYS A 22 -24.80 -6.19 15.56
C LYS A 22 -23.62 -5.21 15.42
N ARG A 23 -23.79 -3.96 15.90
CA ARG A 23 -22.74 -2.95 16.02
C ARG A 23 -22.29 -2.79 17.47
N VAL A 24 -21.83 -3.85 18.13
CA VAL A 24 -21.20 -3.71 19.45
C VAL A 24 -19.74 -4.17 19.40
N ARG A 25 -18.86 -3.16 19.39
CA ARG A 25 -17.43 -3.15 19.79
C ARG A 25 -16.41 -3.81 18.86
N ALA A 26 -16.24 -3.24 17.67
CA ALA A 26 -14.94 -3.21 16.98
C ALA A 26 -14.22 -1.85 17.14
N SER A 27 -14.77 -0.92 17.93
CA SER A 27 -14.34 0.48 18.00
C SER A 27 -13.56 0.86 19.25
N GLN A 28 -13.40 -0.05 20.23
CA GLN A 28 -12.50 0.20 21.36
C GLN A 28 -11.19 -0.54 21.13
N PRO A 29 -10.04 0.16 21.17
CA PRO A 29 -8.74 -0.48 21.05
C PRO A 29 -8.58 -1.52 22.15
N LEU A 30 -7.94 -2.65 21.81
CA LEU A 30 -7.70 -3.72 22.77
C LEU A 30 -6.86 -3.18 23.93
N PRO A 31 -7.12 -3.59 25.18
CA PRO A 31 -6.24 -3.23 26.29
C PRO A 31 -4.85 -3.85 26.07
N ALA A 32 -3.79 -3.20 26.57
CA ALA A 32 -2.39 -3.59 26.32
C ALA A 32 -2.10 -5.08 26.56
N HIS A 33 -2.65 -5.66 27.63
CA HIS A 33 -2.49 -7.07 27.98
C HIS A 33 -3.14 -8.05 26.98
N ALA A 34 -4.16 -7.62 26.23
CA ALA A 34 -4.80 -8.45 25.21
C ALA A 34 -3.89 -8.61 23.99
N TYR A 35 -3.09 -7.60 23.63
CA TYR A 35 -2.12 -7.72 22.54
C TYR A 35 -1.05 -8.77 22.81
N SER A 36 -0.57 -8.87 24.06
CA SER A 36 0.37 -9.92 24.46
C SER A 36 -0.22 -11.33 24.48
N SER A 37 -1.56 -11.46 24.49
CA SER A 37 -2.25 -12.76 24.48
C SER A 37 -2.59 -13.27 23.08
N LEU A 38 -2.36 -12.46 22.03
CA LEU A 38 -2.68 -12.86 20.67
C LEU A 38 -1.69 -13.92 20.16
N PRO A 39 -2.14 -14.90 19.36
CA PRO A 39 -1.25 -15.95 18.85
C PRO A 39 -0.23 -15.36 17.88
N ALA A 40 1.03 -15.21 18.32
CA ALA A 40 2.10 -14.60 17.52
C ALA A 40 2.28 -15.28 16.16
N ALA A 41 2.17 -16.62 16.12
CA ALA A 41 2.25 -17.39 14.88
C ALA A 41 1.09 -17.11 13.90
N ALA A 42 -0.07 -16.68 14.37
CA ALA A 42 -1.20 -16.29 13.50
C ALA A 42 -1.03 -14.86 13.00
N ILE A 43 -0.59 -13.94 13.86
CA ILE A 43 -0.30 -12.55 13.48
C ILE A 43 0.83 -12.49 12.45
N GLN A 44 1.89 -13.26 12.66
CA GLN A 44 3.05 -13.28 11.76
C GLN A 44 2.75 -13.93 10.41
N ARG A 45 1.71 -14.76 10.31
CA ARG A 45 1.19 -15.26 9.03
C ARG A 45 0.38 -14.21 8.26
N GLY A 46 -0.05 -13.14 8.92
CA GLY A 46 -0.77 -12.03 8.29
C GLY A 46 0.13 -11.12 7.47
N SER A 47 -0.46 -10.40 6.50
CA SER A 47 0.28 -9.48 5.65
C SER A 47 0.90 -8.33 6.45
N THR A 48 1.96 -7.70 5.92
CA THR A 48 2.57 -6.52 6.55
C THR A 48 1.54 -5.40 6.77
N ARG A 49 0.55 -5.25 5.88
CA ARG A 49 -0.55 -4.29 6.04
C ARG A 49 -1.45 -4.62 7.23
N GLN A 50 -1.84 -5.89 7.39
CA GLN A 50 -2.66 -6.35 8.53
C GLN A 50 -1.92 -6.17 9.86
N ARG A 51 -0.63 -6.52 9.90
CA ARG A 51 0.21 -6.31 11.08
C ARG A 51 0.38 -4.83 11.41
N LYS A 52 0.63 -3.98 10.40
CA LYS A 52 0.67 -2.52 10.58
C LYS A 52 -0.64 -1.99 11.11
N GLU A 53 -1.78 -2.44 10.57
CA GLU A 53 -3.09 -1.98 11.04
C GLU A 53 -3.34 -2.34 12.51
N LEU A 54 -2.91 -3.53 12.95
CA LEU A 54 -3.00 -3.92 14.35
C LEU A 54 -2.24 -2.95 15.28
N VAL A 55 -1.03 -2.54 14.88
CA VAL A 55 -0.25 -1.53 15.60
C VAL A 55 -0.88 -0.13 15.48
N ARG A 56 -1.46 0.23 14.33
CA ARG A 56 -2.17 1.51 14.17
C ARG A 56 -3.37 1.61 15.12
N VAL A 57 -4.14 0.53 15.27
CA VAL A 57 -5.26 0.47 16.23
C VAL A 57 -4.74 0.66 17.66
N ALA A 58 -3.59 0.06 18.00
CA ALA A 58 -2.96 0.29 19.30
C ALA A 58 -2.50 1.75 19.46
N ALA A 59 -1.89 2.37 18.45
CA ALA A 59 -1.47 3.77 18.48
C ALA A 59 -2.65 4.74 18.60
N ARG A 60 -3.76 4.47 17.91
CA ARG A 60 -5.02 5.23 18.04
C ARG A 60 -5.63 5.16 19.44
N SER A 61 -5.19 4.25 20.31
CA SER A 61 -5.61 4.23 21.71
C SER A 61 -4.95 5.31 22.57
N GLY A 62 -3.85 5.92 22.09
CA GLY A 62 -3.01 6.80 22.89
C GLY A 62 -2.13 6.09 23.93
N SER A 63 -2.20 4.76 24.05
CA SER A 63 -1.43 3.99 25.04
C SER A 63 -0.08 3.54 24.47
N LEU A 64 1.00 4.03 25.07
CA LEU A 64 2.37 3.60 24.75
C LEU A 64 2.58 2.10 25.02
N GLU A 65 1.97 1.57 26.09
CA GLU A 65 2.03 0.15 26.45
C GLU A 65 1.37 -0.74 25.40
N ALA A 66 0.22 -0.31 24.86
CA ALA A 66 -0.45 -1.04 23.79
C ALA A 66 0.39 -1.03 22.50
N VAL A 67 1.04 0.10 22.19
CA VAL A 67 1.97 0.20 21.06
C VAL A 67 3.14 -0.75 21.24
N ASP A 68 3.82 -0.73 22.38
CA ASP A 68 4.98 -1.59 22.66
C ASP A 68 4.59 -3.08 22.61
N ALA A 69 3.44 -3.46 23.19
CA ALA A 69 2.92 -4.83 23.13
C ALA A 69 2.58 -5.28 21.69
N SER A 70 1.98 -4.39 20.89
CA SER A 70 1.61 -4.68 19.51
C SER A 70 2.83 -4.79 18.58
N LEU A 71 3.87 -3.99 18.81
CA LEU A 71 5.14 -4.09 18.08
C LEU A 71 5.85 -5.40 18.41
N ALA A 72 5.87 -5.81 19.69
CA ALA A 72 6.42 -7.09 20.10
C ALA A 72 5.69 -8.27 19.45
N ALA A 73 4.36 -8.23 19.40
CA ALA A 73 3.54 -9.27 18.77
C ALA A 73 3.72 -9.34 17.24
N THR A 74 3.87 -8.19 16.57
CA THR A 74 3.98 -8.12 15.10
C THR A 74 5.40 -8.23 14.55
N ARG A 75 6.42 -8.05 15.42
CA ARG A 75 7.85 -7.95 15.07
C ARG A 75 8.13 -6.90 13.98
N LEU A 76 7.31 -5.86 13.90
CA LEU A 76 7.53 -4.76 12.96
C LEU A 76 8.57 -3.79 13.52
N SER A 77 9.41 -3.25 12.63
CA SER A 77 10.27 -2.11 12.94
C SER A 77 9.44 -0.82 13.04
N HIS A 78 9.90 0.10 13.88
CA HIS A 78 9.35 1.44 13.97
C HIS A 78 9.61 2.22 12.67
N GLY A 79 8.75 3.16 12.33
CA GLY A 79 8.92 4.04 11.18
C GLY A 79 7.86 5.15 11.15
N ASP A 80 7.90 6.02 10.14
CA ASP A 80 7.04 7.23 10.02
C ASP A 80 5.55 6.94 10.11
N TRP A 81 5.14 5.72 9.76
CA TRP A 81 3.75 5.27 9.83
C TRP A 81 3.23 5.15 11.28
N LEU A 82 4.10 4.96 12.27
CA LEU A 82 3.71 4.86 13.67
C LEU A 82 3.38 6.22 14.27
N LEU A 83 4.23 7.23 14.02
CA LEU A 83 3.97 8.60 14.49
C LEU A 83 2.70 9.17 13.85
N ARG A 84 2.45 8.84 12.57
CA ARG A 84 1.18 9.16 11.90
C ARG A 84 -0.03 8.53 12.58
N ALA A 85 0.07 7.26 12.95
CA ALA A 85 -1.02 6.57 13.64
C ALA A 85 -1.27 7.11 15.05
N ALA A 86 -0.21 7.54 15.75
CA ALA A 86 -0.33 8.20 17.05
C ALA A 86 -1.02 9.58 16.93
N ALA A 87 -0.72 10.33 15.87
CA ALA A 87 -1.35 11.62 15.57
C ALA A 87 -2.86 11.51 15.28
N GLU A 88 -3.36 10.32 14.93
CA GLU A 88 -4.79 10.03 14.73
C GLU A 88 -5.55 9.70 16.03
N ALA A 89 -4.87 9.61 17.18
CA ALA A 89 -5.54 9.21 18.42
C ALA A 89 -6.63 10.23 18.81
N PRO A 90 -7.85 9.77 19.16
CA PRO A 90 -8.94 10.66 19.51
C PRO A 90 -8.81 11.14 20.96
N GLY A 91 -9.22 12.38 21.19
CA GLY A 91 -9.30 12.99 22.52
C GLY A 91 -8.22 14.05 22.75
N PRO A 92 -8.57 15.16 23.43
CA PRO A 92 -7.67 16.29 23.62
C PRO A 92 -6.43 15.86 24.42
N GLY A 93 -5.23 16.19 23.93
CA GLY A 93 -3.96 15.90 24.60
C GLY A 93 -3.49 14.45 24.53
N VAL A 94 -4.34 13.49 24.15
CA VAL A 94 -3.99 12.05 24.09
C VAL A 94 -2.98 11.78 22.97
N ALA A 95 -3.29 12.26 21.76
CA ALA A 95 -2.40 12.16 20.62
C ALA A 95 -1.08 12.91 20.87
N LEU A 96 -1.15 14.10 21.49
CA LEU A 96 0.03 14.90 21.81
C LEU A 96 0.96 14.18 22.78
N ALA A 97 0.43 13.63 23.88
CA ALA A 97 1.23 12.91 24.87
C ALA A 97 1.93 11.70 24.25
N LEU A 98 1.22 10.90 23.45
CA LEU A 98 1.81 9.74 22.77
C LEU A 98 2.88 10.19 21.75
N CYS A 99 2.59 11.19 20.93
CA CYS A 99 3.55 11.73 19.94
C CYS A 99 4.82 12.28 20.61
N GLN A 100 4.69 12.99 21.73
CA GLN A 100 5.84 13.49 22.51
C GLN A 100 6.67 12.35 23.11
N GLN A 101 6.02 11.30 23.64
CA GLN A 101 6.71 10.12 24.17
C GLN A 101 7.47 9.36 23.08
N LEU A 102 6.88 9.19 21.89
CA LEU A 102 7.54 8.57 20.75
C LEU A 102 8.71 9.44 20.24
N ALA A 103 8.54 10.76 20.20
CA ALA A 103 9.60 11.69 19.84
C ALA A 103 10.77 11.67 20.84
N ALA A 104 10.48 11.61 22.15
CA ALA A 104 11.49 11.50 23.20
C ALA A 104 12.33 10.22 23.10
N ARG A 105 11.77 9.14 22.52
CA ARG A 105 12.48 7.89 22.21
C ARG A 105 13.36 7.97 20.95
N GLY A 106 13.45 9.14 20.31
CA GLY A 106 14.24 9.36 19.10
C GLY A 106 13.60 8.79 17.82
N TRP A 107 12.30 8.48 17.84
CA TRP A 107 11.58 7.90 16.69
C TRP A 107 11.10 8.97 15.68
N LEU A 108 11.85 10.06 15.57
CA LEU A 108 11.66 11.12 14.56
C LEU A 108 12.49 10.75 13.32
N VAL A 109 11.86 10.16 12.32
CA VAL A 109 12.54 9.76 11.07
C VAL A 109 12.24 10.77 9.96
N LYS A 110 13.22 10.88 9.03
CA LYS A 110 13.32 11.86 7.93
C LYS A 110 12.01 12.05 7.16
N TRP A 111 11.60 13.31 7.07
CA TRP A 111 10.43 13.78 6.34
C TRP A 111 10.64 13.67 4.82
N GLY A 112 10.20 12.56 4.22
CA GLY A 112 10.26 12.35 2.77
C GLY A 112 8.99 11.73 2.16
N ALA A 113 7.93 11.54 2.95
CA ALA A 113 6.72 10.86 2.49
C ALA A 113 5.56 11.83 2.22
N TYR A 114 4.81 11.59 1.14
CA TYR A 114 3.60 12.31 0.70
C TYR A 114 2.45 12.43 1.73
N ARG A 115 2.54 11.76 2.90
CA ARG A 115 1.62 11.99 4.02
C ARG A 115 2.45 12.16 5.29
N THR A 116 2.44 13.38 5.82
CA THR A 116 3.13 13.76 7.05
C THR A 116 2.26 13.50 8.29
N PRO A 117 2.87 13.31 9.47
CA PRO A 117 2.18 13.37 10.77
C PRO A 117 1.27 14.60 10.94
N LEU A 118 1.65 15.74 10.36
CA LEU A 118 0.85 16.98 10.38
C LEU A 118 -0.47 16.80 9.62
N HIS A 119 -0.43 16.18 8.43
CA HIS A 119 -1.63 15.88 7.65
C HIS A 119 -2.59 14.95 8.41
N THR A 120 -2.08 13.91 9.08
CA THR A 120 -2.92 12.99 9.86
C THR A 120 -3.49 13.63 11.12
N ALA A 121 -2.72 14.48 11.81
CA ALA A 121 -3.21 15.25 12.95
C ALA A 121 -4.34 16.21 12.55
N ALA A 122 -4.17 16.90 11.41
CA ALA A 122 -5.14 17.83 10.87
C ALA A 122 -6.45 17.13 10.47
N ALA A 123 -6.35 15.97 9.81
CA ALA A 123 -7.51 15.14 9.49
C ALA A 123 -8.24 14.58 10.72
N ALA A 124 -7.53 14.37 11.84
CA ALA A 124 -8.12 13.91 13.09
C ALA A 124 -8.65 15.05 13.98
N GLY A 125 -8.40 16.31 13.63
CA GLY A 125 -8.81 17.48 14.41
C GLY A 125 -7.93 17.77 15.63
N ASN A 126 -6.75 17.18 15.72
CA ASN A 126 -5.83 17.32 16.84
C ASN A 126 -4.99 18.61 16.70
N ALA A 127 -5.61 19.75 17.00
CA ALA A 127 -5.01 21.09 16.87
C ALA A 127 -3.72 21.26 17.70
N ASP A 128 -3.67 20.63 18.87
CA ASP A 128 -2.52 20.62 19.79
C ASP A 128 -1.29 19.91 19.19
N VAL A 129 -1.50 18.77 18.52
CA VAL A 129 -0.46 18.05 17.77
C VAL A 129 -0.01 18.86 16.56
N CYS A 130 -0.93 19.47 15.81
CA CYS A 130 -0.59 20.35 14.70
C CYS A 130 0.31 21.51 15.16
N GLN A 131 -0.07 22.18 16.24
CA GLN A 131 0.70 23.28 16.81
C GLN A 131 2.07 22.83 17.35
N TRP A 132 2.13 21.68 18.02
CA TRP A 132 3.39 21.11 18.52
C TRP A 132 4.37 20.76 17.39
N LEU A 133 3.87 20.10 16.33
CA LEU A 133 4.67 19.77 15.15
C LEU A 133 5.21 21.03 14.47
N GLN A 134 4.38 22.06 14.39
CA GLN A 134 4.71 23.34 13.76
C GLN A 134 5.73 24.15 14.56
N LEU A 135 5.56 24.29 15.88
CA LEU A 135 6.43 25.10 16.74
C LEU A 135 7.72 24.38 17.15
N GLY A 136 7.68 23.04 17.26
CA GLY A 136 8.71 22.29 17.97
C GLY A 136 9.64 21.43 17.12
N GLN A 137 9.25 21.00 15.91
CA GLN A 137 9.97 19.90 15.22
C GLN A 137 10.18 20.08 13.71
N LEU A 138 9.29 20.77 12.98
CA LEU A 138 9.37 20.85 11.51
C LEU A 138 10.12 22.08 10.96
N GLY A 139 10.21 23.16 11.74
CA GLY A 139 10.64 24.45 11.22
C GLY A 139 9.68 25.01 10.15
N ILE A 140 9.82 26.29 9.81
CA ILE A 140 8.91 27.00 8.88
C ILE A 140 9.04 26.49 7.41
N LEU A 141 10.13 25.77 7.08
CA LEU A 141 10.52 25.42 5.71
C LEU A 141 9.82 24.19 5.11
N HIS A 142 9.05 23.41 5.88
CA HIS A 142 8.35 22.19 5.41
C HIS A 142 6.82 22.27 5.55
N TYR A 143 6.27 23.49 5.56
CA TYR A 143 4.84 23.69 5.72
C TYR A 143 4.09 23.50 4.39
N ASP A 144 3.27 22.45 4.27
CA ASP A 144 2.44 22.18 3.08
C ASP A 144 0.95 22.48 3.36
N VAL A 145 0.27 23.13 2.40
CA VAL A 145 -1.17 23.42 2.43
C VAL A 145 -1.99 22.12 2.45
N ASP A 146 -1.39 20.98 2.14
CA ASP A 146 -1.99 19.65 2.28
C ASP A 146 -2.57 19.35 3.68
N ALA A 147 -2.03 19.93 4.75
CA ALA A 147 -2.63 19.80 6.09
C ALA A 147 -3.94 20.59 6.23
N VAL A 148 -4.04 21.76 5.58
CA VAL A 148 -5.26 22.57 5.52
C VAL A 148 -6.36 21.81 4.80
N TYR A 149 -6.04 21.21 3.65
CA TYR A 149 -7.00 20.39 2.90
C TYR A 149 -7.49 19.19 3.71
N ALA A 150 -6.60 18.54 4.47
CA ALA A 150 -6.95 17.40 5.30
C ALA A 150 -7.93 17.78 6.43
N ALA A 151 -7.68 18.89 7.12
CA ALA A 151 -8.60 19.44 8.12
C ALA A 151 -9.94 19.83 7.47
N ALA A 152 -9.90 20.41 6.27
CA ALA A 152 -11.10 20.80 5.54
C ALA A 152 -11.97 19.60 5.14
N GLU A 153 -11.35 18.56 4.58
CA GLU A 153 -12.01 17.32 4.17
C GLU A 153 -12.62 16.55 5.35
N ALA A 154 -11.97 16.62 6.53
CA ALA A 154 -12.46 16.03 7.76
C ALA A 154 -13.56 16.87 8.48
N GLY A 155 -13.81 18.10 8.03
CA GLY A 155 -14.84 18.96 8.62
C GLY A 155 -14.36 19.90 9.75
N HIS A 156 -13.05 20.01 9.98
CA HIS A 156 -12.48 20.85 11.04
C HIS A 156 -12.24 22.30 10.56
N ALA A 157 -13.32 23.03 10.29
CA ALA A 157 -13.27 24.36 9.66
C ALA A 157 -12.40 25.39 10.41
N ALA A 158 -12.53 25.48 11.73
CA ALA A 158 -11.73 26.39 12.54
C ALA A 158 -10.23 26.03 12.52
N LEU A 159 -9.91 24.73 12.55
CA LEU A 159 -8.52 24.26 12.47
C LEU A 159 -7.93 24.54 11.09
N ALA A 160 -8.69 24.27 10.02
CA ALA A 160 -8.25 24.55 8.66
C ALA A 160 -7.99 26.05 8.44
N ALA A 161 -8.87 26.93 8.93
CA ALA A 161 -8.67 28.39 8.88
C ALA A 161 -7.45 28.82 9.70
N GLY A 162 -7.28 28.28 10.91
CA GLY A 162 -6.11 28.54 11.75
C GLY A 162 -4.80 28.11 11.08
N LEU A 163 -4.75 26.90 10.53
CA LEU A 163 -3.62 26.40 9.76
C LEU A 163 -3.36 27.29 8.53
N LEU A 164 -4.40 27.68 7.78
CA LEU A 164 -4.26 28.53 6.60
C LEU A 164 -3.65 29.90 6.94
N SER A 165 -4.02 30.48 8.09
CA SER A 165 -3.47 31.75 8.56
C SER A 165 -1.98 31.67 8.91
N LEU A 166 -1.52 30.49 9.34
CA LEU A 166 -0.13 30.24 9.70
C LEU A 166 0.73 29.77 8.51
N CYS A 167 0.13 29.49 7.35
CA CYS A 167 0.83 29.15 6.12
C CYS A 167 1.67 30.36 5.63
N PRO A 168 2.96 30.18 5.30
CA PRO A 168 3.73 31.18 4.57
C PRO A 168 3.12 31.47 3.20
N ASP A 169 3.14 32.72 2.75
CA ASP A 169 2.53 33.11 1.47
C ASP A 169 3.18 32.43 0.26
N ASP A 170 4.48 32.17 0.30
CA ASP A 170 5.19 31.44 -0.77
C ASP A 170 4.61 30.05 -1.02
N ASN A 171 4.15 29.36 0.03
CA ASN A 171 3.54 28.02 -0.08
C ASN A 171 2.07 28.09 -0.55
N LYS A 172 1.38 29.21 -0.30
CA LYS A 172 0.03 29.46 -0.82
C LYS A 172 0.03 29.68 -2.34
N ARG A 173 1.11 30.25 -2.90
CA ARG A 173 1.20 30.59 -4.34
C ARG A 173 1.06 29.40 -5.29
N TYR A 174 1.51 28.23 -4.85
CA TYR A 174 1.46 27.00 -5.64
C TYR A 174 0.20 26.16 -5.38
N SER A 175 -0.66 26.62 -4.47
CA SER A 175 -1.81 25.86 -3.94
C SER A 175 -3.14 26.40 -4.50
N PRO A 176 -3.92 25.58 -5.22
CA PRO A 176 -5.17 26.04 -5.83
C PRO A 176 -6.31 26.12 -4.82
N ALA A 177 -7.02 27.26 -4.79
CA ALA A 177 -8.20 27.46 -3.95
C ALA A 177 -9.33 26.47 -4.27
N ASN A 178 -9.44 25.99 -5.52
CA ASN A 178 -10.39 24.97 -5.94
C ASN A 178 -10.25 23.69 -5.09
N ARG A 179 -9.02 23.27 -4.78
CA ARG A 179 -8.77 22.08 -3.96
C ARG A 179 -9.21 22.28 -2.51
N LEU A 180 -9.09 23.50 -1.98
CA LEU A 180 -9.65 23.85 -0.67
C LEU A 180 -11.18 23.80 -0.69
N LEU A 181 -11.81 24.35 -1.74
CA LEU A 181 -13.26 24.34 -1.91
C LEU A 181 -13.79 22.92 -2.10
N GLU A 182 -13.07 22.05 -2.81
CA GLU A 182 -13.38 20.62 -2.93
C GLU A 182 -13.33 19.90 -1.58
N ALA A 183 -12.25 20.09 -0.82
CA ALA A 183 -12.10 19.53 0.52
C ALA A 183 -13.21 20.03 1.46
N ALA A 184 -13.50 21.34 1.45
CA ALA A 184 -14.56 21.93 2.25
C ALA A 184 -15.96 21.45 1.82
N ALA A 185 -16.24 21.32 0.51
CA ALA A 185 -17.49 20.76 0.00
C ALA A 185 -17.71 19.34 0.53
N ARG A 186 -16.63 18.56 0.66
CA ARG A 186 -16.67 17.23 1.25
C ARG A 186 -16.92 17.26 2.75
N GLY A 187 -16.13 18.02 3.53
CA GLY A 187 -16.12 17.91 5.00
C GLY A 187 -16.97 18.91 5.78
N TYR A 188 -17.09 20.16 5.36
CA TYR A 188 -17.69 21.23 6.17
C TYR A 188 -19.21 21.10 6.34
N GLY A 189 -19.77 21.74 7.36
CA GLY A 189 -21.20 22.03 7.37
C GLY A 189 -21.57 23.05 6.28
N VAL A 190 -22.84 23.12 5.89
CA VAL A 190 -23.30 24.06 4.85
C VAL A 190 -22.99 25.53 5.18
N VAL A 191 -23.04 25.91 6.46
CA VAL A 191 -22.75 27.28 6.93
C VAL A 191 -21.29 27.64 6.70
N ASP A 192 -20.36 26.82 7.21
CA ASP A 192 -18.92 27.05 7.06
C ASP A 192 -18.49 27.00 5.59
N PHE A 193 -19.06 26.05 4.83
CA PHE A 193 -18.82 25.96 3.39
C PHE A 193 -19.29 27.21 2.65
N THR A 194 -20.48 27.71 2.97
CA THR A 194 -21.02 28.95 2.37
C THR A 194 -20.17 30.16 2.74
N GLY A 195 -19.64 30.23 3.97
CA GLY A 195 -18.71 31.27 4.39
C GLY A 195 -17.44 31.28 3.54
N LEU A 196 -16.79 30.13 3.41
CA LEU A 196 -15.58 29.97 2.59
C LEU A 196 -15.85 30.24 1.11
N TRP A 197 -17.00 29.80 0.58
CA TRP A 197 -17.40 30.07 -0.80
C TRP A 197 -17.54 31.58 -1.05
N LYS A 198 -18.20 32.31 -0.14
CA LYS A 198 -18.34 33.76 -0.23
C LYS A 198 -16.99 34.47 -0.22
N GLU A 199 -16.08 34.04 0.67
CA GLU A 199 -14.74 34.61 0.75
C GLU A 199 -13.94 34.38 -0.54
N CYS A 200 -13.90 33.14 -1.03
CA CYS A 200 -13.09 32.77 -2.19
C CYS A 200 -13.69 33.27 -3.51
N VAL A 201 -14.99 33.06 -3.73
CA VAL A 201 -15.65 33.22 -5.04
C VAL A 201 -16.38 34.56 -5.13
N ASN A 202 -17.19 34.92 -4.13
CA ASN A 202 -17.92 36.19 -4.19
C ASN A 202 -16.97 37.38 -3.96
N GLY A 203 -15.95 37.21 -3.12
CA GLY A 203 -14.90 38.22 -2.92
C GLY A 203 -14.02 38.46 -4.15
N THR A 204 -13.98 37.53 -5.11
CA THR A 204 -13.22 37.64 -6.36
C THR A 204 -14.11 37.81 -7.59
N TRP A 205 -15.40 38.06 -7.38
CA TRP A 205 -16.42 38.04 -8.43
C TRP A 205 -16.13 39.01 -9.58
N GLU A 206 -15.78 40.26 -9.25
CA GLU A 206 -15.49 41.29 -10.25
C GLU A 206 -14.24 40.97 -11.08
N ASP A 207 -13.21 40.40 -10.45
CA ASP A 207 -11.98 39.98 -11.11
C ASP A 207 -12.22 38.80 -12.06
N LEU A 208 -13.02 37.82 -11.62
CA LEU A 208 -13.42 36.68 -12.44
C LEU A 208 -14.21 37.13 -13.68
N GLN A 209 -15.16 38.05 -13.51
CA GLN A 209 -15.93 38.59 -14.63
C GLN A 209 -15.07 39.38 -15.61
N ARG A 210 -14.14 40.22 -15.10
CA ARG A 210 -13.21 40.97 -15.95
C ARG A 210 -12.32 40.05 -16.77
N GLN A 211 -11.74 39.01 -16.17
CA GLN A 211 -10.93 38.04 -16.90
C GLN A 211 -11.74 37.24 -17.91
N GLN A 212 -12.97 36.83 -17.57
CA GLN A 212 -13.84 36.12 -18.50
C GLN A 212 -14.16 36.96 -19.75
N GLN A 213 -14.47 38.25 -19.59
CA GLN A 213 -14.70 39.16 -20.72
C GLN A 213 -13.46 39.33 -21.59
N GLN A 214 -12.29 39.44 -20.97
CA GLN A 214 -11.02 39.54 -21.68
C GLN A 214 -10.72 38.28 -22.51
N GLU A 215 -10.89 37.09 -21.93
CA GLU A 215 -10.74 35.81 -22.63
C GLU A 215 -11.72 35.67 -23.81
N GLN A 216 -12.98 36.09 -23.64
CA GLN A 216 -13.97 36.10 -24.72
C GLN A 216 -13.56 37.02 -25.87
N GLN A 217 -13.00 38.20 -25.57
CA GLN A 217 -12.50 39.13 -26.59
C GLN A 217 -11.28 38.56 -27.33
N LEU A 218 -10.35 37.91 -26.63
CA LEU A 218 -9.18 37.26 -27.22
C LEU A 218 -9.59 36.08 -28.13
N ALA A 219 -10.56 35.29 -27.70
CA ALA A 219 -11.12 34.20 -28.51
C ALA A 219 -11.78 34.72 -29.80
N GLN A 220 -12.51 35.84 -29.74
CA GLN A 220 -13.10 36.49 -30.92
C GLN A 220 -12.06 37.05 -31.90
N GLN A 221 -10.85 37.36 -31.42
CA GLN A 221 -9.74 37.86 -32.24
C GLN A 221 -8.88 36.75 -32.87
N GLY A 222 -9.29 35.48 -32.75
CA GLY A 222 -8.56 34.34 -33.34
C GLY A 222 -7.25 33.99 -32.62
N GLN A 223 -6.99 34.60 -31.46
CA GLN A 223 -5.84 34.29 -30.60
C GLN A 223 -6.24 33.26 -29.54
N GLN A 224 -6.66 32.07 -29.96
CA GLN A 224 -7.00 30.98 -29.04
C GLN A 224 -5.75 30.57 -28.24
N GLN A 225 -5.80 30.73 -26.92
CA GLN A 225 -4.88 30.02 -26.03
C GLN A 225 -5.31 28.55 -25.91
N GLU A 226 -4.35 27.64 -25.92
CA GLU A 226 -4.58 26.19 -25.79
C GLU A 226 -5.21 25.78 -24.44
N ASN A 227 -5.29 26.69 -23.46
CA ASN A 227 -5.89 26.46 -22.14
C ASN A 227 -6.93 27.54 -21.77
N ASN A 228 -8.22 27.25 -21.92
CA ASN A 228 -9.38 28.09 -21.52
C ASN A 228 -9.53 28.31 -20.00
N CYS A 229 -8.45 28.23 -19.22
CA CYS A 229 -8.44 28.35 -17.77
C CYS A 229 -7.59 29.55 -17.33
N PHE A 230 -8.20 30.43 -16.55
CA PHE A 230 -7.57 31.61 -15.99
C PHE A 230 -7.59 31.56 -14.45
N SER A 231 -6.95 32.52 -13.79
CA SER A 231 -6.80 32.43 -12.33
C SER A 231 -6.70 33.77 -11.62
N VAL A 232 -7.38 33.86 -10.48
CA VAL A 232 -7.53 35.08 -9.65
C VAL A 232 -7.07 34.79 -8.23
N TRP A 233 -6.54 35.80 -7.53
CA TRP A 233 -6.13 35.67 -6.13
C TRP A 233 -7.32 35.87 -5.20
N CYS A 234 -7.56 34.89 -4.32
CA CYS A 234 -8.53 35.01 -3.24
C CYS A 234 -7.99 35.85 -2.08
N PRO A 235 -8.87 36.45 -1.26
CA PRO A 235 -8.47 37.17 -0.04
C PRO A 235 -7.62 36.35 0.94
N ASN A 236 -7.80 35.03 0.97
CA ASN A 236 -7.01 34.10 1.77
C ASN A 236 -5.60 33.79 1.21
N GLY A 237 -5.20 34.44 0.11
CA GLY A 237 -3.88 34.29 -0.51
C GLY A 237 -3.74 33.07 -1.42
N LEU A 238 -4.79 32.28 -1.63
CA LEU A 238 -4.79 31.15 -2.57
C LEU A 238 -5.19 31.58 -3.98
N LYS A 239 -4.79 30.79 -4.98
CA LYS A 239 -5.12 31.07 -6.38
C LYS A 239 -6.34 30.27 -6.82
N LEU A 240 -7.42 30.95 -7.18
CA LEU A 240 -8.65 30.36 -7.70
C LEU A 240 -8.55 30.20 -9.21
N ARG A 241 -8.69 28.98 -9.71
CA ARG A 241 -8.76 28.69 -11.14
C ARG A 241 -10.22 28.68 -11.60
N ALA A 242 -10.46 29.35 -12.71
CA ALA A 242 -11.76 29.44 -13.35
C ALA A 242 -11.62 29.20 -14.85
N SER A 243 -12.75 28.96 -15.50
CA SER A 243 -12.86 28.75 -16.95
C SER A 243 -14.02 29.56 -17.48
N ALA A 244 -13.98 29.90 -18.77
CA ALA A 244 -15.10 30.56 -19.43
C ALA A 244 -16.39 29.75 -19.22
N SER A 245 -17.46 30.41 -18.79
CA SER A 245 -18.68 29.77 -18.30
C SER A 245 -19.90 30.10 -19.15
N GLU A 246 -20.67 29.05 -19.48
CA GLU A 246 -22.09 29.12 -19.90
C GLU A 246 -23.04 28.81 -18.73
N LEU A 247 -22.49 28.41 -17.58
CA LEU A 247 -23.22 28.16 -16.34
C LEU A 247 -23.42 29.47 -15.57
N ALA A 248 -24.37 29.52 -14.64
CA ALA A 248 -24.62 30.70 -13.80
C ALA A 248 -23.47 31.03 -12.80
N SER A 249 -22.39 30.24 -12.81
CA SER A 249 -21.24 30.38 -11.91
C SER A 249 -20.02 30.95 -12.66
N PRO A 250 -19.25 31.86 -12.02
CA PRO A 250 -18.08 32.51 -12.61
C PRO A 250 -16.86 31.58 -12.69
N LEU A 251 -16.87 30.44 -11.98
CA LEU A 251 -15.78 29.44 -12.03
C LEU A 251 -15.79 28.62 -13.33
N GLY A 252 -16.93 28.57 -14.00
CA GLY A 252 -17.16 27.70 -15.13
C GLY A 252 -17.11 26.21 -14.77
N PRO A 253 -17.31 25.35 -15.77
CA PRO A 253 -17.44 23.90 -15.60
C PRO A 253 -16.19 23.24 -15.02
N ALA A 254 -15.00 23.61 -15.50
CA ALA A 254 -13.75 22.99 -15.05
C ALA A 254 -13.44 23.31 -13.58
N GLY A 255 -13.76 24.54 -13.13
CA GLY A 255 -13.58 24.94 -11.74
C GLY A 255 -14.62 24.35 -10.78
N LEU A 256 -15.82 24.04 -11.27
CA LEU A 256 -16.93 23.46 -10.48
C LEU A 256 -16.91 21.93 -10.40
N LYS A 257 -16.33 21.25 -11.39
CA LYS A 257 -16.37 19.78 -11.55
C LYS A 257 -16.08 19.02 -10.26
N GLY A 258 -14.90 19.27 -9.66
CA GLY A 258 -14.51 18.60 -8.42
C GLY A 258 -15.37 19.01 -7.23
N ILE A 259 -15.77 20.29 -7.14
CA ILE A 259 -16.52 20.84 -6.01
C ILE A 259 -17.93 20.22 -5.94
N LEU A 260 -18.62 20.11 -7.08
CA LEU A 260 -19.95 19.50 -7.16
C LEU A 260 -19.89 18.00 -6.87
N ALA A 261 -18.92 17.27 -7.42
CA ALA A 261 -18.72 15.85 -7.11
C ALA A 261 -18.40 15.63 -5.61
N ALA A 262 -17.57 16.49 -5.02
CA ALA A 262 -17.22 16.44 -3.61
C ALA A 262 -18.42 16.74 -2.69
N ALA A 263 -19.24 17.72 -3.05
CA ALA A 263 -20.49 18.04 -2.35
C ALA A 263 -21.47 16.85 -2.43
N ALA A 264 -21.69 16.30 -3.62
CA ALA A 264 -22.57 15.15 -3.83
C ALA A 264 -22.13 13.90 -3.05
N GLY A 265 -20.82 13.68 -2.94
CA GLY A 265 -20.22 12.60 -2.16
C GLY A 265 -19.92 12.95 -0.70
N SER A 266 -20.40 14.09 -0.19
CA SER A 266 -20.10 14.54 1.17
C SER A 266 -20.68 13.57 2.21
N PRO A 267 -19.91 13.16 3.24
CA PRO A 267 -20.44 12.38 4.35
C PRO A 267 -21.39 13.15 5.26
N THR A 268 -21.48 14.49 5.13
CA THR A 268 -22.37 15.31 5.95
C THR A 268 -23.83 15.20 5.50
N PRO A 269 -24.82 15.29 6.42
CA PRO A 269 -26.24 15.26 6.06
C PRO A 269 -26.68 16.41 5.14
N CYS A 270 -26.01 17.57 5.22
CA CYS A 270 -26.30 18.77 4.42
C CYS A 270 -25.74 18.74 2.99
N TRP A 271 -25.40 17.56 2.44
CA TRP A 271 -24.82 17.44 1.11
C TRP A 271 -25.70 18.02 0.00
N LEU A 272 -27.03 17.87 0.13
CA LEU A 272 -27.99 18.40 -0.84
C LEU A 272 -28.07 19.93 -0.75
N ASP A 273 -28.06 20.49 0.46
CA ASP A 273 -28.05 21.95 0.67
C ASP A 273 -26.80 22.60 0.06
N LYS A 274 -25.65 21.92 0.12
CA LYS A 274 -24.41 22.39 -0.53
C LYS A 274 -24.54 22.40 -2.05
N LEU A 275 -25.14 21.36 -2.65
CA LEU A 275 -25.39 21.32 -4.09
C LEU A 275 -26.38 22.41 -4.50
N ASP A 276 -27.46 22.59 -3.75
CA ASP A 276 -28.45 23.63 -4.00
C ASP A 276 -27.80 25.02 -3.92
N MET A 277 -26.94 25.28 -2.92
CA MET A 277 -26.18 26.52 -2.81
C MET A 277 -25.25 26.75 -4.01
N LEU A 278 -24.47 25.74 -4.40
CA LEU A 278 -23.52 25.82 -5.52
C LEU A 278 -24.21 26.07 -6.86
N LEU A 279 -25.39 25.49 -7.04
CA LEU A 279 -26.21 25.63 -8.25
C LEU A 279 -27.18 26.82 -8.18
N GLN A 280 -27.12 27.62 -7.10
CA GLN A 280 -27.99 28.77 -6.84
C GLN A 280 -29.48 28.41 -6.88
N LEU A 281 -29.84 27.22 -6.42
CA LEU A 281 -31.22 26.79 -6.29
C LEU A 281 -31.88 27.47 -5.08
N PRO A 282 -33.17 27.87 -5.15
CA PRO A 282 -33.85 28.51 -4.04
C PRO A 282 -33.90 27.58 -2.83
N CYS A 283 -33.32 28.01 -1.70
CA CYS A 283 -33.50 27.33 -0.42
C CYS A 283 -34.79 27.85 0.24
N GLY A 284 -35.93 27.15 0.12
CA GLY A 284 -37.17 27.59 0.78
C GLY A 284 -38.46 26.92 0.29
N SER A 285 -39.54 27.16 1.04
CA SER A 285 -40.86 26.50 1.00
C SER A 285 -41.75 26.83 -0.20
N ASP A 286 -41.25 27.56 -1.20
CA ASP A 286 -41.97 27.79 -2.45
C ASP A 286 -41.61 26.66 -3.43
N GLU A 287 -42.34 25.54 -3.29
CA GLU A 287 -42.12 24.33 -4.09
C GLU A 287 -42.17 24.63 -5.59
N ALA A 288 -43.01 25.57 -6.05
CA ALA A 288 -43.13 25.89 -7.47
C ALA A 288 -41.89 26.61 -8.01
N ALA A 289 -41.36 27.58 -7.27
CA ALA A 289 -40.12 28.28 -7.63
C ALA A 289 -38.90 27.36 -7.57
N ALA A 290 -38.83 26.47 -6.57
CA ALA A 290 -37.78 25.48 -6.44
C ALA A 290 -37.81 24.45 -7.59
N VAL A 291 -39.00 23.99 -8.00
CA VAL A 291 -39.18 23.08 -9.14
C VAL A 291 -38.77 23.76 -10.47
N ALA A 292 -39.17 25.01 -10.68
CA ALA A 292 -38.79 25.76 -11.89
C ALA A 292 -37.28 25.98 -11.98
N ALA A 293 -36.64 26.39 -10.88
CA ALA A 293 -35.19 26.56 -10.81
C ALA A 293 -34.45 25.22 -10.98
N ALA A 294 -34.95 24.14 -10.36
CA ALA A 294 -34.41 22.80 -10.53
C ALA A 294 -34.49 22.32 -11.99
N ALA A 295 -35.58 22.63 -12.70
CA ALA A 295 -35.72 22.31 -14.13
C ALA A 295 -34.71 23.06 -15.00
N VAL A 296 -34.46 24.35 -14.71
CA VAL A 296 -33.43 25.14 -15.42
C VAL A 296 -32.04 24.56 -15.17
N VAL A 297 -31.72 24.21 -13.93
CA VAL A 297 -30.45 23.57 -13.58
C VAL A 297 -30.33 22.18 -14.21
N ALA A 298 -31.40 21.39 -14.22
CA ALA A 298 -31.43 20.09 -14.87
C ALA A 298 -31.14 20.21 -16.39
N ALA A 299 -31.72 21.20 -17.07
CA ALA A 299 -31.43 21.47 -18.47
C ALA A 299 -29.96 21.86 -18.70
N LYS A 300 -29.38 22.71 -17.84
CA LYS A 300 -27.96 23.09 -17.91
C LYS A 300 -27.01 21.91 -17.64
N LEU A 301 -27.35 21.05 -16.69
CA LEU A 301 -26.59 19.83 -16.39
C LEU A 301 -26.74 18.78 -17.50
N ALA A 302 -27.91 18.66 -18.12
CA ALA A 302 -28.12 17.77 -19.26
C ALA A 302 -27.28 18.19 -20.48
N ALA A 303 -27.05 19.50 -20.67
CA ALA A 303 -26.11 20.01 -21.67
C ALA A 303 -24.63 19.71 -21.33
N ARG A 304 -24.34 19.21 -20.13
CA ARG A 304 -23.00 18.90 -19.60
C ARG A 304 -22.95 17.50 -18.98
N PRO A 305 -23.03 16.45 -19.81
CA PRO A 305 -23.06 15.07 -19.33
C PRO A 305 -21.77 14.67 -18.59
N ASP A 306 -20.65 15.32 -18.89
CA ASP A 306 -19.39 15.17 -18.17
C ASP A 306 -19.56 15.56 -16.69
N LEU A 307 -20.07 16.76 -16.43
CA LEU A 307 -20.25 17.28 -15.08
C LEU A 307 -21.28 16.48 -14.28
N LEU A 308 -22.40 16.12 -14.91
CA LEU A 308 -23.44 15.33 -14.26
C LEU A 308 -22.94 13.91 -13.93
N SER A 309 -22.11 13.30 -14.80
CA SER A 309 -21.50 12.00 -14.52
C SER A 309 -20.62 12.05 -13.26
N ASP A 310 -19.80 13.08 -13.09
CA ASP A 310 -18.97 13.22 -11.87
C ASP A 310 -19.81 13.46 -10.62
N VAL A 311 -20.92 14.21 -10.72
CA VAL A 311 -21.85 14.42 -9.61
C VAL A 311 -22.48 13.10 -9.17
N LEU A 312 -22.95 12.29 -10.13
CA LEU A 312 -23.53 10.98 -9.84
C LEU A 312 -22.46 10.02 -9.29
N ALA A 313 -21.23 10.05 -9.80
CA ALA A 313 -20.12 9.27 -9.26
C ALA A 313 -19.74 9.70 -7.84
N GLY A 314 -19.72 11.00 -7.59
CA GLY A 314 -19.53 11.61 -6.28
C GLY A 314 -20.60 11.12 -5.30
N ALA A 315 -21.87 11.25 -5.65
CA ALA A 315 -23.00 10.73 -4.88
C ALA A 315 -22.85 9.22 -4.59
N MET A 316 -22.49 8.44 -5.61
CA MET A 316 -22.35 6.98 -5.49
C MET A 316 -21.16 6.55 -4.61
N SER A 317 -20.18 7.43 -4.40
CA SER A 317 -19.08 7.17 -3.45
C SER A 317 -19.53 7.17 -1.98
N ALA A 318 -20.68 7.77 -1.67
CA ALA A 318 -21.20 7.87 -0.30
C ALA A 318 -21.85 6.56 0.19
N PRO A 319 -21.91 6.32 1.52
CA PRO A 319 -22.58 5.16 2.12
C PRO A 319 -23.99 4.85 1.62
N ASP A 320 -24.74 5.92 1.38
CA ASP A 320 -26.13 5.98 0.95
C ASP A 320 -26.25 6.32 -0.55
N GLY A 321 -25.21 6.06 -1.35
CA GLY A 321 -25.08 6.54 -2.72
C GLY A 321 -26.25 6.19 -3.64
N LEU A 322 -26.81 4.98 -3.54
CA LEU A 322 -28.00 4.59 -4.30
C LEU A 322 -29.20 5.52 -4.02
N ALA A 323 -29.44 5.88 -2.75
CA ALA A 323 -30.53 6.77 -2.38
C ALA A 323 -30.31 8.18 -2.93
N ARG A 324 -29.06 8.67 -2.90
CA ARG A 324 -28.70 9.99 -3.46
C ARG A 324 -28.92 10.02 -4.97
N VAL A 325 -28.45 9.00 -5.69
CA VAL A 325 -28.63 8.92 -7.14
C VAL A 325 -30.11 8.81 -7.51
N ARG A 326 -30.92 8.04 -6.77
CA ARG A 326 -32.38 8.02 -6.97
C ARG A 326 -33.02 9.39 -6.75
N LEU A 327 -32.61 10.13 -5.71
CA LEU A 327 -33.12 11.49 -5.48
C LEU A 327 -32.78 12.41 -6.67
N LEU A 328 -31.51 12.45 -7.08
CA LEU A 328 -31.06 13.32 -8.18
C LEU A 328 -31.72 12.93 -9.51
N TRP A 329 -31.87 11.63 -9.75
CA TRP A 329 -32.47 11.12 -10.97
C TRP A 329 -34.00 11.25 -10.90
N GLU A 330 -34.69 10.51 -10.05
CA GLU A 330 -36.14 10.41 -10.03
C GLU A 330 -36.83 11.73 -9.63
N GLN A 331 -36.31 12.44 -8.62
CA GLN A 331 -36.99 13.63 -8.06
C GLN A 331 -36.52 14.94 -8.70
N ARG A 332 -35.21 15.11 -8.93
CA ARG A 332 -34.65 16.35 -9.51
C ARG A 332 -34.61 16.33 -11.04
N GLY A 333 -34.89 15.21 -11.68
CA GLY A 333 -34.94 15.10 -13.14
C GLY A 333 -33.58 15.22 -13.83
N TRP A 334 -32.47 15.02 -13.11
CA TRP A 334 -31.13 15.14 -13.69
C TRP A 334 -30.84 13.90 -14.54
N ARG A 335 -31.12 13.99 -15.84
CA ARG A 335 -30.91 12.91 -16.82
C ARG A 335 -29.63 13.15 -17.60
N LEU A 336 -28.87 12.07 -17.79
CA LEU A 336 -27.79 12.05 -18.77
C LEU A 336 -28.38 11.82 -20.18
N ALA A 337 -27.70 12.33 -21.20
CA ALA A 337 -28.01 11.98 -22.58
C ALA A 337 -27.72 10.50 -22.83
N GLU A 338 -28.48 9.88 -23.74
CA GLU A 338 -28.29 8.48 -24.14
C GLU A 338 -26.85 8.26 -24.64
N GLY A 339 -26.18 7.23 -24.13
CA GLY A 339 -24.76 6.95 -24.42
C GLY A 339 -23.74 7.68 -23.53
N SER A 340 -24.16 8.52 -22.57
CA SER A 340 -23.23 9.12 -21.59
C SER A 340 -22.64 8.07 -20.63
N ALA A 341 -21.37 8.22 -20.25
CA ALA A 341 -20.67 7.25 -19.43
C ALA A 341 -21.05 7.34 -17.94
N LEU A 342 -21.80 6.34 -17.46
CA LEU A 342 -22.04 6.08 -16.03
C LEU A 342 -20.90 5.26 -15.38
N GLU A 343 -19.83 4.98 -16.12
CA GLU A 343 -18.73 4.13 -15.69
C GLU A 343 -18.09 4.62 -14.37
N ALA A 344 -17.95 5.93 -14.17
CA ALA A 344 -17.42 6.48 -12.92
C ALA A 344 -18.32 6.19 -11.71
N ALA A 345 -19.65 6.20 -11.89
CA ALA A 345 -20.60 5.81 -10.85
C ALA A 345 -20.57 4.29 -10.59
N VAL A 346 -20.43 3.47 -11.64
CA VAL A 346 -20.22 2.02 -11.52
C VAL A 346 -18.93 1.74 -10.75
N ALA A 347 -17.84 2.45 -11.05
CA ALA A 347 -16.57 2.34 -10.36
C ALA A 347 -16.67 2.72 -8.87
N ALA A 348 -17.39 3.80 -8.54
CA ALA A 348 -17.62 4.22 -7.17
C ALA A 348 -18.44 3.20 -6.37
N ALA A 349 -19.52 2.66 -6.95
CA ALA A 349 -20.32 1.59 -6.34
C ALA A 349 -19.49 0.29 -6.18
N GLY A 350 -18.72 -0.07 -7.21
CA GLY A 350 -17.90 -1.27 -7.22
C GLY A 350 -16.80 -1.24 -6.17
N LYS A 351 -16.14 -0.09 -5.96
CA LYS A 351 -15.17 0.13 -4.87
C LYS A 351 -15.75 -0.15 -3.49
N ARG A 352 -17.06 0.03 -3.32
CA ARG A 352 -17.78 -0.19 -2.04
C ARG A 352 -18.35 -1.59 -1.91
N GLY A 353 -18.36 -2.37 -2.99
CA GLY A 353 -19.02 -3.68 -3.03
C GLY A 353 -20.54 -3.59 -3.07
N ASP A 354 -21.13 -2.46 -3.46
CA ASP A 354 -22.58 -2.22 -3.43
C ASP A 354 -23.26 -2.81 -4.67
N THR A 355 -23.64 -4.08 -4.58
CA THR A 355 -24.30 -4.81 -5.67
C THR A 355 -25.67 -4.26 -6.03
N ALA A 356 -26.43 -3.71 -5.07
CA ALA A 356 -27.73 -3.12 -5.34
C ALA A 356 -27.61 -1.83 -6.16
N ALA A 357 -26.60 -1.01 -5.88
CA ALA A 357 -26.29 0.17 -6.67
C ALA A 357 -25.86 -0.20 -8.10
N ILE A 358 -25.06 -1.27 -8.26
CA ILE A 358 -24.66 -1.77 -9.59
C ILE A 358 -25.87 -2.23 -10.39
N SER A 359 -26.75 -3.07 -9.83
CA SER A 359 -27.96 -3.51 -10.53
C SER A 359 -28.84 -2.33 -10.95
N TYR A 360 -29.05 -1.35 -10.06
CA TYR A 360 -29.81 -0.15 -10.41
C TYR A 360 -29.18 0.65 -11.57
N LEU A 361 -27.85 0.81 -11.58
CA LEU A 361 -27.15 1.51 -12.65
C LEU A 361 -27.33 0.83 -14.02
N PHE A 362 -27.28 -0.51 -14.07
CA PHE A 362 -27.45 -1.25 -15.32
C PHE A 362 -28.92 -1.40 -15.72
N ASP A 363 -29.78 -1.83 -14.80
CA ASP A 363 -31.18 -2.18 -15.10
C ASP A 363 -32.06 -0.95 -15.30
N ASN A 364 -31.79 0.16 -14.61
CA ASN A 364 -32.63 1.35 -14.65
C ASN A 364 -31.99 2.52 -15.40
N LEU A 365 -30.66 2.65 -15.35
CA LEU A 365 -29.97 3.83 -15.91
C LEU A 365 -29.18 3.53 -17.20
N GLY A 366 -29.14 2.28 -17.66
CA GLY A 366 -28.47 1.90 -18.90
C GLY A 366 -26.95 2.05 -18.85
N ALA A 367 -26.34 1.85 -17.67
CA ALA A 367 -24.89 1.90 -17.52
C ALA A 367 -24.21 0.86 -18.42
N HIS A 368 -23.05 1.25 -18.97
CA HIS A 368 -22.17 0.39 -19.73
C HIS A 368 -20.73 0.59 -19.22
N VAL A 369 -19.90 -0.43 -19.42
CA VAL A 369 -18.46 -0.39 -19.10
C VAL A 369 -17.74 -0.76 -20.38
N ALA A 370 -16.94 0.17 -20.91
CA ALA A 370 -16.12 -0.09 -22.07
C ALA A 370 -14.88 -0.89 -21.67
N ASP A 371 -14.41 -1.79 -22.54
CA ASP A 371 -13.07 -2.36 -22.40
C ASP A 371 -12.01 -1.35 -22.89
N GLY A 372 -10.81 -1.43 -22.34
CA GLY A 372 -9.71 -0.57 -22.76
C GLY A 372 -8.46 -0.70 -21.90
N TYR A 373 -7.39 -0.08 -22.40
CA TYR A 373 -6.17 0.18 -21.64
C TYR A 373 -6.06 1.70 -21.39
N PRO A 374 -5.89 2.17 -20.15
CA PRO A 374 -5.74 1.42 -18.90
C PRO A 374 -7.02 0.68 -18.48
N ILE A 375 -6.87 -0.31 -17.57
CA ILE A 375 -7.99 -1.12 -17.06
C ILE A 375 -9.11 -0.20 -16.55
N PRO A 376 -10.37 -0.40 -17.00
CA PRO A 376 -11.51 0.39 -16.56
C PRO A 376 -11.63 0.42 -15.03
N ASN A 377 -11.85 1.61 -14.46
CA ASN A 377 -11.99 1.76 -13.01
C ASN A 377 -13.17 0.95 -12.44
N ALA A 378 -14.19 0.71 -13.26
CA ALA A 378 -15.34 -0.13 -12.94
C ALA A 378 -14.96 -1.60 -12.64
N LEU A 379 -13.86 -2.11 -13.21
CA LEU A 379 -13.32 -3.44 -12.93
C LEU A 379 -12.18 -3.38 -11.91
N LEU A 380 -11.28 -2.41 -12.06
CA LEU A 380 -10.08 -2.26 -11.25
C LEU A 380 -10.39 -2.07 -9.76
N LEU A 381 -11.30 -1.16 -9.42
CA LEU A 381 -11.60 -0.82 -8.03
C LEU A 381 -12.24 -1.97 -7.24
N PRO A 382 -13.30 -2.65 -7.72
CA PRO A 382 -13.82 -3.83 -7.03
C PRO A 382 -12.79 -4.96 -6.90
N ALA A 383 -11.90 -5.16 -7.88
CA ALA A 383 -10.83 -6.14 -7.76
C ALA A 383 -9.80 -5.77 -6.68
N ASN A 384 -9.35 -4.52 -6.67
CA ASN A 384 -8.44 -3.99 -5.64
C ASN A 384 -9.03 -4.00 -4.23
N CYS A 385 -10.36 -3.93 -4.12
CA CYS A 385 -11.07 -3.94 -2.83
C CYS A 385 -11.61 -5.33 -2.45
N GLY A 386 -11.39 -6.37 -3.26
CA GLY A 386 -11.76 -7.74 -2.93
C GLY A 386 -13.24 -8.08 -3.15
N HIS A 387 -13.98 -7.27 -3.92
CA HIS A 387 -15.42 -7.40 -4.14
C HIS A 387 -15.75 -8.34 -5.30
N LEU A 388 -15.47 -9.63 -5.14
CA LEU A 388 -15.80 -10.67 -6.13
C LEU A 388 -17.29 -10.66 -6.59
N PRO A 389 -18.29 -10.50 -5.70
CA PRO A 389 -19.69 -10.46 -6.12
C PRO A 389 -20.00 -9.35 -7.13
N VAL A 390 -19.30 -8.20 -7.05
CA VAL A 390 -19.45 -7.12 -8.02
C VAL A 390 -18.92 -7.54 -9.39
N LEU A 391 -17.73 -8.17 -9.45
CA LEU A 391 -17.16 -8.62 -10.72
C LEU A 391 -18.05 -9.68 -11.40
N GLN A 392 -18.65 -10.58 -10.62
CA GLN A 392 -19.62 -11.57 -11.11
C GLN A 392 -20.90 -10.90 -11.63
N LEU A 393 -21.40 -9.89 -10.91
CA LEU A 393 -22.59 -9.14 -11.29
C LEU A 393 -22.36 -8.34 -12.58
N LEU A 394 -21.23 -7.64 -12.71
CA LEU A 394 -20.85 -6.95 -13.95
C LEU A 394 -20.79 -7.91 -15.13
N ALA A 395 -20.22 -9.11 -14.93
CA ALA A 395 -20.18 -10.12 -15.97
C ALA A 395 -21.59 -10.64 -16.34
N SER A 396 -22.53 -10.73 -15.39
CA SER A 396 -23.93 -11.08 -15.67
C SER A 396 -24.69 -9.99 -16.44
N HIS A 397 -24.31 -8.71 -16.29
CA HIS A 397 -24.82 -7.61 -17.10
C HIS A 397 -24.10 -7.46 -18.46
N GLY A 398 -23.32 -8.47 -18.87
CA GLY A 398 -22.69 -8.51 -20.19
C GLY A 398 -21.37 -7.75 -20.30
N VAL A 399 -20.79 -7.25 -19.20
CA VAL A 399 -19.47 -6.63 -19.23
C VAL A 399 -18.42 -7.69 -19.61
N ARG A 400 -17.60 -7.37 -20.61
CA ARG A 400 -16.49 -8.20 -21.09
C ARG A 400 -15.22 -7.36 -21.15
N CYS A 401 -14.06 -8.01 -21.04
CA CYS A 401 -12.77 -7.38 -21.24
C CYS A 401 -11.82 -8.27 -22.05
N SER A 402 -10.89 -7.62 -22.75
CA SER A 402 -9.84 -8.27 -23.52
C SER A 402 -8.86 -9.01 -22.61
N GLY A 403 -8.11 -9.94 -23.20
CA GLY A 403 -7.11 -10.74 -22.47
C GLY A 403 -6.08 -9.89 -21.72
N GLY A 404 -5.68 -8.74 -22.27
CA GLY A 404 -4.74 -7.82 -21.63
C GLY A 404 -5.33 -7.19 -20.36
N THR A 405 -6.54 -6.63 -20.45
CA THR A 405 -7.28 -6.07 -19.31
C THR A 405 -7.52 -7.13 -18.24
N PHE A 406 -7.90 -8.34 -18.66
CA PHE A 406 -8.14 -9.47 -17.78
C PHE A 406 -6.89 -9.89 -16.99
N ALA A 407 -5.75 -10.03 -17.68
CA ALA A 407 -4.49 -10.39 -17.04
C ALA A 407 -3.97 -9.28 -16.11
N GLY A 408 -4.18 -8.01 -16.48
CA GLY A 408 -3.94 -6.88 -15.59
C GLY A 408 -4.81 -6.94 -14.32
N LEU A 409 -6.09 -7.30 -14.45
CA LEU A 409 -7.02 -7.43 -13.31
C LEU A 409 -6.54 -8.49 -12.30
N ALA A 410 -5.99 -9.60 -12.78
CA ALA A 410 -5.38 -10.63 -11.94
C ALA A 410 -4.18 -10.09 -11.16
N GLY A 411 -3.31 -9.29 -11.80
CA GLY A 411 -2.22 -8.58 -11.12
C GLY A 411 -2.73 -7.62 -10.05
N CYS A 412 -3.80 -6.87 -10.33
CA CYS A 412 -4.40 -5.92 -9.40
C CYS A 412 -5.04 -6.60 -8.18
N ALA A 413 -5.68 -7.77 -8.33
CA ALA A 413 -6.23 -8.55 -7.22
C ALA A 413 -5.15 -8.92 -6.17
N VAL A 414 -3.87 -8.93 -6.56
CA VAL A 414 -2.77 -9.22 -5.66
C VAL A 414 -2.47 -8.07 -4.71
N LEU A 415 -2.74 -6.80 -5.08
CA LEU A 415 -2.35 -5.61 -4.32
C LEU A 415 -2.73 -5.69 -2.83
N ASP A 416 -3.90 -6.25 -2.53
CA ASP A 416 -4.42 -6.43 -1.17
C ASP A 416 -4.65 -7.89 -0.75
N GLY A 417 -4.07 -8.84 -1.49
CA GLY A 417 -4.04 -10.25 -1.08
C GLY A 417 -5.34 -11.01 -1.36
N HIS A 418 -6.13 -10.62 -2.35
CA HIS A 418 -7.46 -11.17 -2.62
C HIS A 418 -7.41 -12.50 -3.40
N THR A 419 -6.97 -13.57 -2.73
CA THR A 419 -6.80 -14.91 -3.35
C THR A 419 -8.10 -15.50 -3.90
N HIS A 420 -9.26 -15.17 -3.33
CA HIS A 420 -10.57 -15.62 -3.82
C HIS A 420 -10.92 -15.03 -5.20
N ILE A 421 -10.40 -13.84 -5.53
CA ILE A 421 -10.54 -13.27 -6.88
C ILE A 421 -9.62 -14.02 -7.85
N LEU A 422 -8.39 -14.35 -7.45
CA LEU A 422 -7.51 -15.18 -8.28
C LEU A 422 -8.12 -16.55 -8.56
N ASP A 423 -8.82 -17.15 -7.58
CA ASP A 423 -9.53 -18.41 -7.77
C ASP A 423 -10.65 -18.29 -8.80
N TYR A 424 -11.47 -17.26 -8.69
CA TYR A 424 -12.51 -16.99 -9.69
C TYR A 424 -11.92 -16.74 -11.07
N LEU A 425 -10.83 -15.97 -11.17
CA LEU A 425 -10.23 -15.59 -12.44
C LEU A 425 -9.45 -16.73 -13.11
N LEU A 426 -8.71 -17.55 -12.34
CA LEU A 426 -7.63 -18.39 -12.89
C LEU A 426 -7.83 -19.90 -12.68
N CYS A 427 -8.96 -20.33 -12.12
CA CYS A 427 -9.23 -21.75 -11.89
C CYS A 427 -9.17 -22.57 -13.19
N LYS A 428 -8.37 -23.65 -13.20
CA LYS A 428 -8.21 -24.55 -14.35
C LYS A 428 -9.46 -25.34 -14.69
N GLN A 429 -10.28 -25.65 -13.68
CA GLN A 429 -11.44 -26.54 -13.81
C GLN A 429 -12.73 -25.80 -14.14
N ALA A 430 -12.70 -24.47 -14.10
CA ALA A 430 -13.83 -23.63 -14.46
C ALA A 430 -13.76 -23.28 -15.97
N PRO A 431 -14.90 -23.01 -16.63
CA PRO A 431 -14.88 -22.27 -17.89
C PRO A 431 -14.16 -20.93 -17.70
N PRO A 432 -13.66 -20.29 -18.79
CA PRO A 432 -13.10 -18.96 -18.68
C PRO A 432 -14.13 -18.04 -18.01
N PRO A 433 -13.71 -17.17 -17.09
CA PRO A 433 -14.66 -16.33 -16.37
C PRO A 433 -15.51 -15.55 -17.36
N PRO A 434 -16.82 -15.37 -17.13
CA PRO A 434 -17.68 -14.67 -18.08
C PRO A 434 -17.25 -13.23 -18.34
N LEU A 435 -16.35 -12.67 -17.53
CA LEU A 435 -15.74 -11.36 -17.73
C LEU A 435 -14.75 -11.33 -18.91
N LEU A 436 -14.11 -12.45 -19.23
CA LEU A 436 -13.15 -12.56 -20.33
C LEU A 436 -13.91 -12.83 -21.64
N GLU A 437 -13.55 -12.11 -22.71
CA GLU A 437 -13.97 -12.51 -24.05
C GLU A 437 -13.46 -13.93 -24.36
N PRO A 438 -14.32 -14.83 -24.88
CA PRO A 438 -13.99 -16.25 -24.98
C PRO A 438 -12.67 -16.46 -25.75
N PRO A 439 -11.62 -17.00 -25.09
CA PRO A 439 -10.33 -17.14 -25.72
C PRO A 439 -10.38 -18.23 -26.80
N ALA A 440 -9.50 -18.11 -27.80
CA ALA A 440 -9.32 -19.18 -28.77
C ALA A 440 -8.76 -20.43 -28.06
N GLY A 441 -9.48 -21.56 -28.17
CA GLY A 441 -9.05 -22.85 -27.63
C GLY A 441 -9.40 -23.08 -26.16
N SER A 442 -8.71 -24.03 -25.53
CA SER A 442 -8.96 -24.43 -24.13
C SER A 442 -8.52 -23.35 -23.15
N TRP A 443 -9.39 -22.98 -22.21
CA TRP A 443 -9.07 -22.03 -21.14
C TRP A 443 -7.85 -22.46 -20.32
N ALA A 444 -7.74 -23.75 -20.01
CA ALA A 444 -6.66 -24.28 -19.18
C ALA A 444 -5.26 -23.96 -19.75
N GLU A 445 -5.15 -23.93 -21.07
CA GLU A 445 -3.90 -23.75 -21.84
C GLU A 445 -3.78 -22.36 -22.48
N SER A 446 -4.79 -21.49 -22.29
CA SER A 446 -4.85 -20.16 -22.89
C SER A 446 -3.63 -19.31 -22.52
N ALA A 447 -3.08 -18.62 -23.52
CA ALA A 447 -2.00 -17.64 -23.32
C ALA A 447 -2.43 -16.51 -22.36
N VAL A 448 -3.70 -16.10 -22.41
CA VAL A 448 -4.28 -15.10 -21.50
C VAL A 448 -4.23 -15.59 -20.04
N ARG A 449 -4.53 -16.87 -19.81
CA ARG A 449 -4.47 -17.46 -18.47
C ARG A 449 -3.04 -17.49 -17.93
N LYS A 450 -2.06 -17.82 -18.78
CA LYS A 450 -0.63 -17.83 -18.42
C LYS A 450 -0.15 -16.42 -18.07
N ASP A 451 -0.40 -15.45 -18.95
CA ASP A 451 -0.05 -14.05 -18.72
C ASP A 451 -0.68 -13.48 -17.44
N ALA A 452 -1.94 -13.81 -17.16
CA ALA A 452 -2.61 -13.40 -15.92
C ALA A 452 -1.95 -14.00 -14.66
N ILE A 453 -1.50 -15.26 -14.73
CA ILE A 453 -0.75 -15.91 -13.65
C ILE A 453 0.62 -15.27 -13.48
N ASP A 454 1.34 -14.99 -14.58
CA ASP A 454 2.67 -14.41 -14.55
C ASP A 454 2.65 -12.99 -13.99
N ARG A 455 1.66 -12.18 -14.36
CA ARG A 455 1.42 -10.87 -13.74
C ARG A 455 1.10 -11.01 -12.25
N ALA A 456 0.20 -11.91 -11.87
CA ALA A 456 -0.12 -12.14 -10.45
C ALA A 456 1.12 -12.57 -9.64
N LEU A 457 1.98 -13.43 -10.20
CA LEU A 457 3.25 -13.83 -9.58
C LEU A 457 4.21 -12.63 -9.50
N GLY A 458 4.41 -11.89 -10.59
CA GLY A 458 5.28 -10.72 -10.63
C GLY A 458 4.90 -9.65 -9.60
N TYR A 459 3.63 -9.23 -9.58
CA TYR A 459 3.12 -8.29 -8.59
C TYR A 459 3.17 -8.86 -7.17
N GLY A 460 2.86 -10.14 -6.98
CA GLY A 460 2.90 -10.79 -5.66
C GLY A 460 4.30 -10.89 -5.07
N VAL A 461 5.30 -11.16 -5.91
CA VAL A 461 6.71 -11.17 -5.53
C VAL A 461 7.18 -9.74 -5.24
N TYR A 462 6.88 -8.79 -6.12
CA TYR A 462 7.23 -7.38 -5.94
C TYR A 462 6.66 -6.77 -4.63
N LEU A 463 5.42 -7.12 -4.28
CA LEU A 463 4.74 -6.65 -3.08
C LEU A 463 4.98 -7.53 -1.84
N ALA A 464 5.72 -8.63 -1.98
CA ALA A 464 5.97 -9.65 -0.96
C ALA A 464 4.70 -10.26 -0.33
N ILE A 465 3.67 -10.52 -1.13
CA ILE A 465 2.38 -11.09 -0.68
C ILE A 465 2.40 -12.62 -0.83
N THR A 466 2.90 -13.31 0.19
CA THR A 466 3.17 -14.77 0.17
C THR A 466 1.94 -15.62 -0.18
N SER A 467 0.75 -15.26 0.32
CA SER A 467 -0.48 -16.01 0.04
C SER A 467 -0.89 -15.99 -1.43
N CYS A 468 -0.77 -14.84 -2.09
CA CYS A 468 -1.08 -14.72 -3.52
C CYS A 468 -0.05 -15.42 -4.39
N VAL A 469 1.23 -15.30 -4.06
CA VAL A 469 2.30 -16.02 -4.78
C VAL A 469 2.10 -17.53 -4.64
N GLN A 470 1.81 -18.00 -3.44
CA GLN A 470 1.54 -19.42 -3.20
C GLN A 470 0.33 -19.87 -4.01
N ARG A 471 -0.76 -19.10 -3.98
CA ARG A 471 -1.98 -19.47 -4.67
C ARG A 471 -1.82 -19.45 -6.20
N ALA A 472 -1.17 -18.43 -6.74
CA ALA A 472 -0.85 -18.35 -8.17
C ALA A 472 0.05 -19.52 -8.61
N TYR A 473 1.01 -19.93 -7.77
CA TYR A 473 1.85 -21.09 -8.02
C TYR A 473 1.05 -22.41 -8.04
N GLU A 474 0.15 -22.62 -7.07
CA GLU A 474 -0.77 -23.77 -7.03
C GLU A 474 -1.66 -23.83 -8.30
N LEU A 475 -2.06 -22.66 -8.82
CA LEU A 475 -2.86 -22.53 -10.03
C LEU A 475 -2.05 -22.75 -11.32
N ASN A 476 -0.73 -22.49 -11.34
CA ASN A 476 0.13 -22.65 -12.52
C ASN A 476 0.57 -24.11 -12.74
N GLY A 477 0.96 -24.81 -11.68
CA GLY A 477 1.26 -26.24 -11.73
C GLY A 477 2.70 -26.65 -12.10
N ALA A 478 3.61 -25.75 -12.52
CA ALA A 478 5.09 -25.91 -12.39
C ALA A 478 5.89 -24.74 -13.02
N ARG A 479 7.01 -24.42 -12.34
CA ARG A 479 8.16 -23.52 -12.62
C ARG A 479 7.86 -22.06 -12.99
N PHE A 480 8.46 -21.15 -12.23
CA PHE A 480 8.56 -19.73 -12.56
C PHE A 480 9.38 -19.58 -13.85
N GLN A 481 8.76 -19.11 -14.94
CA GLN A 481 9.45 -18.84 -16.20
C GLN A 481 9.71 -17.33 -16.28
N THR A 482 10.92 -16.89 -15.96
CA THR A 482 11.35 -15.53 -16.29
C THR A 482 11.69 -15.47 -17.78
N GLU A 483 10.75 -15.07 -18.62
CA GLU A 483 11.12 -14.48 -19.90
C GLU A 483 11.67 -13.06 -19.60
N GLY A 484 13.01 -12.95 -19.47
CA GLY A 484 13.71 -11.67 -19.52
C GLY A 484 14.00 -10.92 -18.21
N GLY A 485 13.55 -11.39 -17.05
CA GLY A 485 13.86 -10.75 -15.76
C GLY A 485 15.16 -11.27 -15.14
N GLY A 486 16.18 -10.41 -14.99
CA GLY A 486 17.37 -10.71 -14.18
C GLY A 486 16.99 -11.06 -12.72
N PRO A 487 17.90 -11.65 -11.93
CA PRO A 487 17.61 -11.98 -10.52
C PRO A 487 17.12 -10.73 -9.79
N LEU A 488 15.99 -10.80 -9.07
CA LEU A 488 15.50 -9.66 -8.30
C LEU A 488 16.63 -9.19 -7.39
N VAL A 489 17.06 -7.95 -7.59
CA VAL A 489 17.88 -7.27 -6.62
C VAL A 489 16.94 -7.00 -5.44
N MET A 490 17.20 -7.67 -4.32
CA MET A 490 16.49 -7.45 -3.06
C MET A 490 16.82 -6.03 -2.59
N GLU A 491 16.13 -5.02 -3.12
CA GLU A 491 16.25 -3.66 -2.63
C GLU A 491 15.60 -3.56 -1.24
N GLY A 492 16.27 -2.86 -0.32
CA GLY A 492 15.92 -2.80 1.11
C GLY A 492 14.59 -2.10 1.46
N THR A 493 13.72 -1.89 0.48
CA THR A 493 12.40 -1.25 0.63
C THR A 493 11.25 -2.27 0.75
N VAL A 494 11.45 -3.51 0.31
CA VAL A 494 10.42 -4.57 0.33
C VAL A 494 10.58 -5.42 1.60
N SER A 495 9.52 -5.52 2.41
CA SER A 495 9.50 -6.35 3.62
C SER A 495 9.33 -7.83 3.25
N TRP A 496 10.40 -8.49 2.86
CA TRP A 496 10.39 -9.93 2.58
C TRP A 496 10.06 -10.74 3.85
N SER A 497 9.43 -11.90 3.68
CA SER A 497 9.17 -12.84 4.77
C SER A 497 9.96 -14.14 4.56
N PRO A 498 10.35 -14.86 5.63
CA PRO A 498 10.97 -16.18 5.54
C PRO A 498 10.19 -17.14 4.63
N GLY A 499 8.86 -17.17 4.79
CA GLY A 499 7.98 -18.02 4.00
C GLY A 499 7.95 -17.65 2.51
N MET A 500 8.13 -16.37 2.15
CA MET A 500 8.25 -15.97 0.75
C MET A 500 9.55 -16.52 0.13
N MET A 501 10.66 -16.45 0.85
CA MET A 501 11.96 -16.94 0.37
C MET A 501 11.94 -18.46 0.16
N GLU A 502 11.40 -19.21 1.12
CA GLU A 502 11.23 -20.67 1.01
C GLU A 502 10.30 -21.04 -0.15
N LEU A 503 9.20 -20.30 -0.33
CA LEU A 503 8.29 -20.50 -1.45
C LEU A 503 8.97 -20.24 -2.79
N LEU A 504 9.72 -19.14 -2.93
CA LEU A 504 10.46 -18.81 -4.14
C LEU A 504 11.51 -19.87 -4.48
N GLU A 505 12.25 -20.40 -3.50
CA GLU A 505 13.16 -21.52 -3.71
C GLU A 505 12.42 -22.75 -4.25
N LYS A 506 11.28 -23.10 -3.64
CA LYS A 506 10.43 -24.22 -4.09
C LYS A 506 9.93 -24.03 -5.53
N MET A 507 9.69 -22.79 -5.96
CA MET A 507 9.31 -22.46 -7.32
C MET A 507 10.47 -22.49 -8.32
N GLY A 508 11.71 -22.60 -7.85
CA GLY A 508 12.93 -22.57 -8.67
C GLY A 508 13.37 -21.15 -9.02
N TYR A 509 13.04 -20.14 -8.20
CA TYR A 509 13.42 -18.76 -8.45
C TYR A 509 14.95 -18.57 -8.44
N PRO A 510 15.55 -17.87 -9.43
CA PRO A 510 16.99 -17.71 -9.51
C PRO A 510 17.49 -16.66 -8.50
N PHE A 511 17.95 -17.12 -7.33
CA PHE A 511 18.56 -16.23 -6.33
C PHE A 511 20.02 -15.92 -6.64
N ASN A 512 20.42 -14.66 -6.46
CA ASN A 512 21.82 -14.29 -6.32
C ASN A 512 22.33 -14.58 -4.90
N ARG A 513 22.80 -15.81 -4.68
CA ARG A 513 23.25 -16.28 -3.35
C ARG A 513 24.51 -15.59 -2.82
N THR A 514 25.25 -14.84 -3.63
CA THR A 514 26.46 -14.11 -3.21
C THR A 514 26.19 -12.66 -2.81
N ALA A 515 24.94 -12.20 -2.86
CA ALA A 515 24.56 -10.86 -2.46
C ALA A 515 24.73 -10.63 -0.95
N ALA A 516 25.13 -9.41 -0.57
CA ALA A 516 25.30 -8.98 0.81
C ALA A 516 23.95 -8.61 1.46
N LEU A 517 23.18 -9.62 1.89
CA LEU A 517 21.82 -9.44 2.43
C LEU A 517 21.72 -9.52 3.96
N TYR A 518 22.70 -10.13 4.64
CA TYR A 518 22.61 -10.29 6.10
C TYR A 518 22.75 -8.97 6.86
N LYS A 519 23.49 -8.00 6.31
CA LYS A 519 23.71 -6.68 6.90
C LYS A 519 22.42 -5.87 6.98
N SER A 520 21.57 -5.92 5.95
CA SER A 520 20.29 -5.22 5.92
C SER A 520 19.23 -5.89 6.81
N MET A 521 19.40 -7.17 7.15
CA MET A 521 18.47 -7.97 7.96
C MET A 521 18.89 -8.11 9.43
N LYS A 522 19.91 -7.35 9.88
CA LYS A 522 20.43 -7.43 11.25
C LYS A 522 19.32 -7.19 12.28
N GLY A 523 19.03 -8.21 13.10
CA GLY A 523 17.97 -8.18 14.11
C GLY A 523 16.74 -9.04 13.77
N ASP A 524 16.55 -9.43 12.51
CA ASP A 524 15.52 -10.39 12.10
C ASP A 524 16.10 -11.81 12.00
N VAL A 525 16.20 -12.48 13.14
CA VAL A 525 16.76 -13.84 13.26
C VAL A 525 16.01 -14.84 12.38
N SER A 526 14.70 -14.66 12.18
CA SER A 526 13.88 -15.57 11.37
C SER A 526 14.21 -15.45 9.88
N MET A 527 14.40 -14.22 9.37
CA MET A 527 14.86 -14.00 8.00
C MET A 527 16.30 -14.48 7.81
N ILE A 528 17.20 -14.17 8.75
CA ILE A 528 18.60 -14.64 8.71
C ILE A 528 18.67 -16.17 8.64
N ARG A 529 17.84 -16.85 9.45
CA ARG A 529 17.75 -18.32 9.43
C ARG A 529 17.26 -18.85 8.08
N ALA A 530 16.25 -18.22 7.48
CA ALA A 530 15.75 -18.61 6.16
C ALA A 530 16.81 -18.43 5.06
N LEU A 531 17.51 -17.29 5.02
CA LEU A 531 18.62 -17.05 4.10
C LEU A 531 19.75 -18.07 4.27
N ALA A 532 20.07 -18.42 5.53
CA ALA A 532 21.09 -19.43 5.81
C ALA A 532 20.68 -20.83 5.34
N ARG A 533 19.41 -21.22 5.52
CA ARG A 533 18.87 -22.48 4.99
C ARG A 533 18.94 -22.54 3.46
N LEU A 534 18.71 -21.41 2.80
CA LEU A 534 18.81 -21.26 1.34
C LEU A 534 20.25 -21.08 0.82
N ARG A 535 21.26 -21.21 1.69
CA ARG A 535 22.70 -21.17 1.36
C ARG A 535 23.17 -19.85 0.76
N PHE A 536 22.64 -18.72 1.23
CA PHE A 536 23.20 -17.40 0.88
C PHE A 536 24.59 -17.24 1.52
N CYS A 537 25.61 -17.02 0.68
CA CYS A 537 27.03 -16.99 1.01
C CYS A 537 27.70 -15.63 0.74
N GLY A 538 26.94 -14.55 0.87
CA GLY A 538 27.44 -13.18 0.72
C GLY A 538 28.59 -12.82 1.67
N PRO A 539 29.32 -11.73 1.39
CA PRO A 539 30.50 -11.31 2.18
C PRO A 539 30.19 -10.95 3.63
N ASP A 540 28.91 -10.77 3.97
CA ASP A 540 28.39 -10.43 5.29
C ASP A 540 27.84 -11.64 6.08
N CYS A 541 28.12 -12.87 5.64
CA CYS A 541 27.70 -14.11 6.31
C CYS A 541 28.14 -14.25 7.79
N HIS A 542 29.18 -13.51 8.22
CA HIS A 542 29.57 -13.43 9.63
C HIS A 542 28.47 -12.83 10.53
N ILE A 543 27.59 -11.99 9.97
CA ILE A 543 26.40 -11.45 10.66
C ILE A 543 25.38 -12.57 10.88
N ALA A 544 25.22 -13.50 9.93
CA ALA A 544 24.37 -14.66 10.09
C ALA A 544 24.87 -15.58 11.21
N LEU A 545 26.18 -15.87 11.21
CA LEU A 545 26.82 -16.70 12.23
C LEU A 545 26.61 -16.13 13.64
N THR A 546 26.94 -14.85 13.85
CA THR A 546 26.80 -14.19 15.15
C THR A 546 25.34 -14.03 15.60
N SER A 547 24.40 -13.86 14.67
CA SER A 547 22.98 -13.71 15.00
C SER A 547 22.32 -15.05 15.35
N LEU A 548 22.63 -16.12 14.61
CA LEU A 548 22.04 -17.45 14.81
C LEU A 548 22.64 -18.19 16.02
N LEU A 549 23.93 -18.01 16.30
CA LEU A 549 24.59 -18.62 17.48
C LEU A 549 24.00 -18.15 18.81
N GLY A 550 23.48 -16.91 18.84
CA GLY A 550 22.85 -16.35 20.04
C GLY A 550 21.45 -16.88 20.33
N ASP A 551 20.80 -17.58 19.39
CA ASP A 551 19.43 -18.08 19.54
C ASP A 551 19.42 -19.58 19.89
N PRO A 552 18.96 -19.97 21.09
CA PRO A 552 18.89 -21.38 21.50
C PRO A 552 17.92 -22.22 20.65
N ALA A 553 16.96 -21.61 19.96
CA ALA A 553 15.98 -22.30 19.11
C ALA A 553 16.52 -22.66 17.71
N VAL A 554 17.73 -22.24 17.37
CA VAL A 554 18.42 -22.62 16.13
C VAL A 554 19.31 -23.83 16.41
N PRO A 555 19.11 -24.95 15.71
CA PRO A 555 19.91 -26.15 15.91
C PRO A 555 21.29 -26.00 15.25
N LEU A 556 22.30 -26.69 15.78
CA LEU A 556 23.71 -26.47 15.43
C LEU A 556 24.06 -26.89 14.00
N ASP A 557 23.38 -27.90 13.48
CA ASP A 557 23.45 -28.38 12.10
C ASP A 557 23.13 -27.27 11.09
N GLU A 558 22.15 -26.41 11.38
CA GLU A 558 21.80 -25.26 10.53
C GLU A 558 22.87 -24.15 10.52
N ILE A 559 23.78 -24.14 11.51
CA ILE A 559 24.82 -23.12 11.67
C ILE A 559 26.17 -23.64 11.16
N ARG A 560 26.46 -24.93 11.31
CA ARG A 560 27.75 -25.56 10.99
C ARG A 560 28.23 -25.24 9.58
N TRP A 561 27.34 -25.30 8.59
CA TRP A 561 27.71 -25.04 7.19
C TRP A 561 28.34 -23.64 6.97
N LEU A 562 28.03 -22.65 7.82
CA LEU A 562 28.64 -21.30 7.74
C LEU A 562 30.15 -21.33 8.00
N LEU A 563 30.64 -22.30 8.79
CA LEU A 563 32.05 -22.48 9.14
C LEU A 563 32.67 -23.69 8.44
N GLU A 564 31.93 -24.79 8.29
CA GLU A 564 32.41 -26.09 7.81
C GLU A 564 32.08 -26.36 6.33
N GLY A 565 31.15 -25.61 5.74
CA GLY A 565 30.63 -25.87 4.40
C GLY A 565 29.65 -27.05 4.36
N ASP A 566 29.08 -27.35 3.19
CA ASP A 566 28.07 -28.40 3.01
C ASP A 566 28.62 -29.84 3.13
N GLY A 567 29.92 -30.02 3.38
CA GLY A 567 30.59 -31.33 3.47
C GLY A 567 30.86 -31.85 4.89
N GLY A 568 30.40 -31.16 5.93
CA GLY A 568 30.75 -31.45 7.34
C GLY A 568 29.68 -32.23 8.11
N GLY A 569 29.40 -33.48 7.75
CA GLY A 569 28.50 -34.34 8.51
C GLY A 569 28.82 -35.82 8.32
N GLY A 570 29.66 -36.39 9.19
CA GLY A 570 29.98 -37.81 9.17
C GLY A 570 28.92 -38.68 9.87
N GLY A 571 28.50 -39.76 9.21
CA GLY A 571 28.03 -40.99 9.87
C GLY A 571 26.83 -41.73 9.25
N GLY A 572 27.10 -42.76 8.44
CA GLY A 572 26.39 -44.07 8.47
C GLY A 572 25.20 -44.32 7.52
N GLY A 573 25.38 -45.24 6.57
CA GLY A 573 24.26 -45.85 5.81
C GLY A 573 24.71 -46.64 4.56
N GLU A 574 25.20 -47.87 4.76
CA GLU A 574 25.38 -48.86 3.69
C GLU A 574 24.04 -49.34 3.11
N ALA A 575 23.97 -49.43 1.78
CA ALA A 575 23.22 -50.40 0.95
C ALA A 575 23.62 -50.06 -0.51
N GLY A 576 24.18 -50.91 -1.35
CA GLY A 576 23.96 -52.32 -1.68
C GLY A 576 24.31 -52.46 -3.18
N ALA A 577 24.95 -53.57 -3.56
CA ALA A 577 25.55 -53.88 -4.87
C ALA A 577 24.55 -53.84 -6.06
N GLU A 578 24.87 -53.90 -7.37
CA GLU A 578 25.88 -54.53 -8.24
C GLU A 578 25.87 -53.73 -9.59
N GLY A 579 26.78 -53.77 -10.57
CA GLY A 579 27.98 -54.52 -10.92
C GLY A 579 28.41 -54.09 -12.35
N GLY A 580 29.70 -54.20 -12.70
CA GLY A 580 30.17 -53.94 -14.07
C GLY A 580 31.65 -53.56 -14.16
N ALA A 581 32.47 -54.50 -14.63
CA ALA A 581 33.93 -54.49 -14.61
C ALA A 581 34.61 -53.58 -15.67
N ALA A 582 35.77 -53.01 -15.30
CA ALA A 582 37.10 -53.25 -15.90
C ALA A 582 37.98 -51.99 -16.02
N GLY A 583 39.17 -52.04 -15.42
CA GLY A 583 40.30 -51.14 -15.69
C GLY A 583 41.22 -50.95 -14.47
N PRO A 584 42.52 -51.31 -14.53
CA PRO A 584 43.46 -51.04 -13.45
C PRO A 584 44.11 -49.67 -13.70
N SER A 585 43.70 -48.63 -12.98
CA SER A 585 44.47 -47.38 -12.97
C SER A 585 44.33 -46.64 -11.66
N GLU A 586 45.48 -46.47 -11.01
CA GLU A 586 45.83 -45.42 -10.06
C GLU A 586 45.03 -45.37 -8.74
N GLY A 587 45.79 -45.36 -7.63
CA GLY A 587 45.25 -45.32 -6.28
C GLY A 587 44.32 -44.11 -6.05
N PRO A 588 43.51 -44.14 -4.97
CA PRO A 588 42.53 -43.11 -4.71
C PRO A 588 43.22 -41.75 -4.63
N THR A 589 42.86 -40.85 -5.54
CA THR A 589 43.18 -39.43 -5.44
C THR A 589 42.65 -38.95 -4.08
N PRO A 590 43.46 -38.20 -3.30
CA PRO A 590 43.03 -37.74 -1.99
C PRO A 590 41.78 -36.87 -2.18
N THR A 591 40.67 -37.31 -1.60
CA THR A 591 39.43 -36.54 -1.49
C THR A 591 39.77 -35.12 -1.07
N ALA A 592 39.52 -34.16 -1.95
CA ALA A 592 39.76 -32.74 -1.68
C ALA A 592 39.17 -32.39 -0.30
N ALA A 593 39.99 -31.79 0.57
CA ALA A 593 39.56 -31.35 1.89
C ALA A 593 38.26 -30.52 1.76
N PRO A 594 37.27 -30.72 2.67
CA PRO A 594 36.01 -30.00 2.61
C PRO A 594 36.28 -28.50 2.56
N LYS A 595 35.71 -27.81 1.57
CA LYS A 595 35.89 -26.36 1.42
C LYS A 595 35.33 -25.70 2.69
N PRO A 596 36.11 -24.86 3.38
CA PRO A 596 35.64 -24.18 4.58
C PRO A 596 34.42 -23.30 4.25
N GLY A 597 33.53 -23.17 5.23
CA GLY A 597 32.28 -22.44 5.07
C GLY A 597 32.49 -20.95 4.76
N PRO A 598 31.45 -20.26 4.26
CA PRO A 598 31.56 -18.88 3.76
C PRO A 598 32.07 -17.87 4.81
N ALA A 599 31.78 -18.08 6.10
CA ALA A 599 32.22 -17.19 7.17
C ALA A 599 33.62 -17.54 7.71
N ALA A 600 34.13 -18.74 7.45
CA ALA A 600 35.35 -19.28 8.05
C ALA A 600 36.58 -18.38 7.83
N SER A 601 36.76 -17.88 6.62
CA SER A 601 37.92 -17.06 6.27
C SER A 601 37.97 -15.72 7.00
N LEU A 602 36.81 -15.12 7.30
CA LEU A 602 36.70 -13.87 8.04
C LEU A 602 36.96 -14.10 9.52
N VAL A 603 36.34 -15.14 10.09
CA VAL A 603 36.46 -15.50 11.50
C VAL A 603 37.88 -15.93 11.88
N LEU A 604 38.62 -16.57 10.96
CA LEU A 604 40.03 -16.93 11.19
C LEU A 604 41.01 -15.75 11.09
N ARG A 605 40.64 -14.67 10.38
CA ARG A 605 41.53 -13.52 10.12
C ARG A 605 41.32 -12.35 11.06
N ASP A 606 40.11 -12.22 11.63
CA ASP A 606 39.73 -11.08 12.46
C ASP A 606 39.42 -11.54 13.89
N GLU A 607 40.33 -11.20 14.82
CA GLU A 607 40.18 -11.55 16.24
C GLU A 607 38.98 -10.86 16.89
N ALA A 608 38.63 -9.64 16.44
CA ALA A 608 37.46 -8.93 16.98
C ALA A 608 36.17 -9.64 16.57
N LEU A 609 36.07 -10.14 15.33
CA LEU A 609 34.95 -10.97 14.90
C LEU A 609 34.90 -12.31 15.66
N TRP A 610 36.05 -12.93 15.96
CA TRP A 610 36.09 -14.13 16.78
C TRP A 610 35.54 -13.89 18.20
N GLN A 611 35.92 -12.78 18.85
CA GLN A 611 35.36 -12.42 20.16
C GLN A 611 33.84 -12.21 20.08
N GLN A 612 33.33 -11.58 19.03
CA GLN A 612 31.88 -11.45 18.81
C GLN A 612 31.16 -12.80 18.63
N VAL A 613 31.81 -13.78 17.99
CA VAL A 613 31.27 -15.15 17.85
C VAL A 613 31.20 -15.85 19.21
N LEU A 614 32.21 -15.71 20.05
CA LEU A 614 32.22 -16.26 21.41
C LEU A 614 31.18 -15.59 22.31
N GLU A 615 31.04 -14.27 22.25
CA GLU A 615 30.00 -13.52 22.95
C GLU A 615 28.60 -13.95 22.49
N ALA A 616 28.40 -14.11 21.19
CA ALA A 616 27.15 -14.63 20.64
C ALA A 616 26.81 -16.03 21.17
N ALA A 617 27.77 -16.95 21.14
CA ALA A 617 27.59 -18.28 21.73
C ALA A 617 27.29 -18.21 23.24
N GLY A 618 27.89 -17.26 23.96
CA GLY A 618 27.62 -17.01 25.37
C GLY A 618 26.20 -16.52 25.66
N ARG A 619 25.57 -15.80 24.72
CA ARG A 619 24.16 -15.34 24.85
C ARG A 619 23.14 -16.48 24.76
N ARG A 620 23.52 -17.67 24.27
CA ARG A 620 22.65 -18.86 24.18
C ARG A 620 22.20 -19.40 25.56
N GLY A 621 22.81 -18.94 26.65
CA GLY A 621 22.42 -19.25 28.04
C GLY A 621 23.44 -20.11 28.80
N GLN A 622 23.07 -20.57 30.01
CA GLN A 622 23.87 -21.50 30.82
C GLN A 622 23.27 -22.90 30.74
N GLY A 623 24.08 -23.90 30.34
CA GLY A 623 23.64 -25.29 30.22
C GLY A 623 24.54 -26.13 29.29
N GLN A 624 24.28 -27.44 29.19
CA GLN A 624 25.06 -28.40 28.41
C GLN A 624 25.19 -27.99 26.94
N ALA A 625 24.11 -27.49 26.33
CA ALA A 625 24.09 -27.02 24.93
C ALA A 625 25.01 -25.81 24.66
N ALA A 626 25.27 -24.95 25.65
CA ALA A 626 26.20 -23.83 25.50
C ALA A 626 27.67 -24.29 25.62
N GLY A 627 27.93 -25.30 26.47
CA GLY A 627 29.23 -25.95 26.58
C GLY A 627 29.60 -26.71 25.29
N GLU A 628 28.64 -27.42 24.70
CA GLU A 628 28.82 -28.12 23.42
C GLU A 628 29.15 -27.16 22.27
N VAL A 629 28.51 -26.00 22.20
CA VAL A 629 28.80 -24.97 21.18
C VAL A 629 30.21 -24.42 21.33
N ARG A 630 30.62 -24.08 22.56
CA ARG A 630 31.96 -23.54 22.81
C ARG A 630 33.04 -24.56 22.50
N ALA A 631 32.87 -25.81 22.96
CA ALA A 631 33.78 -26.90 22.65
C ALA A 631 33.87 -27.16 21.13
N TRP A 632 32.75 -27.09 20.43
CA TRP A 632 32.72 -27.19 18.97
C TRP A 632 33.48 -26.03 18.29
N LEU A 633 33.21 -24.77 18.68
CA LEU A 633 33.88 -23.60 18.11
C LEU A 633 35.40 -23.62 18.38
N GLU A 634 35.81 -23.92 19.61
CA GLU A 634 37.22 -24.03 20.00
C GLU A 634 37.93 -25.16 19.26
N GLY A 635 37.30 -26.34 19.18
CA GLY A 635 37.82 -27.48 18.43
C GLY A 635 37.95 -27.18 16.94
N TRP A 636 36.94 -26.52 16.34
CA TRP A 636 36.99 -26.09 14.94
C TRP A 636 38.12 -25.09 14.70
N ARG A 637 38.30 -24.10 15.59
CA ARG A 637 39.38 -23.10 15.46
C ARG A 637 40.75 -23.74 15.57
N GLN A 638 40.97 -24.65 16.52
CA GLN A 638 42.23 -25.39 16.65
C GLN A 638 42.54 -26.24 15.43
N ALA A 639 41.54 -26.89 14.84
CA ALA A 639 41.72 -27.72 13.65
C ALA A 639 42.04 -26.90 12.38
N ASN A 640 41.65 -25.63 12.33
CA ASN A 640 41.79 -24.77 11.16
C ASN A 640 42.86 -23.66 11.31
N MET A 641 43.35 -23.40 12.52
CA MET A 641 44.53 -22.57 12.74
C MET A 641 45.79 -23.37 12.41
N LYS A 642 46.51 -22.98 11.35
CA LYS A 642 47.84 -23.54 11.07
C LYS A 642 48.78 -23.22 12.25
N PRO A 643 49.63 -24.15 12.70
CA PRO A 643 50.68 -23.85 13.66
C PRO A 643 51.63 -22.79 13.08
N PRO A 644 52.15 -21.88 13.90
CA PRO A 644 53.10 -20.87 13.45
C PRO A 644 54.42 -21.55 13.03
N GLY A 645 54.60 -21.78 11.73
CA GLY A 645 55.81 -22.41 11.20
C GLY A 645 55.84 -22.71 9.70
N ASP A 646 54.70 -22.95 9.04
CA ASP A 646 54.69 -23.29 7.61
C ASP A 646 54.34 -22.10 6.71
N SER A 647 55.36 -21.27 6.46
CA SER A 647 55.33 -20.19 5.48
C SER A 647 55.56 -20.74 4.06
N ASN A 648 54.62 -21.51 3.52
CA ASN A 648 54.48 -21.69 2.07
C ASN A 648 53.16 -22.38 1.72
N GLU A 649 52.06 -21.64 1.84
CA GLU A 649 50.92 -21.70 0.92
C GLU A 649 49.86 -20.72 1.43
N ARG A 650 49.81 -19.57 0.77
CA ARG A 650 48.77 -18.56 0.97
C ARG A 650 47.44 -19.23 0.60
N TRP A 651 46.54 -19.43 1.56
CA TRP A 651 45.15 -19.86 1.31
C TRP A 651 44.55 -19.02 0.16
N GLN A 652 44.55 -19.58 -1.06
CA GLN A 652 43.88 -18.99 -2.20
C GLN A 652 42.40 -19.42 -2.14
N GLY A 653 41.64 -18.74 -1.28
CA GLY A 653 40.20 -18.63 -1.49
C GLY A 653 39.92 -18.02 -2.87
N PRO A 654 38.72 -18.20 -3.44
CA PRO A 654 38.39 -17.70 -4.76
C PRO A 654 38.77 -16.21 -4.83
N ARG A 655 39.63 -15.85 -5.80
CA ARG A 655 40.02 -14.47 -6.04
C ARG A 655 38.75 -13.63 -6.14
N ALA A 656 38.49 -12.82 -5.11
CA ALA A 656 37.73 -11.60 -5.29
C ALA A 656 38.48 -10.82 -6.38
N ARG A 657 37.90 -10.75 -7.58
CA ARG A 657 38.28 -9.73 -8.56
C ARG A 657 37.85 -8.40 -7.96
N ALA A 658 38.71 -7.82 -7.14
CA ALA A 658 38.68 -6.42 -6.81
C ALA A 658 39.87 -5.76 -7.51
N GLU A 659 39.50 -4.91 -8.47
CA GLU A 659 40.23 -3.74 -8.97
C GLU A 659 41.42 -3.95 -9.91
N GLY A 660 41.24 -3.48 -11.15
CA GLY A 660 42.27 -3.43 -12.17
C GLY A 660 41.77 -3.02 -13.55
N SER A 661 41.03 -1.92 -13.67
CA SER A 661 41.16 -0.98 -14.80
C SER A 661 40.27 0.24 -14.56
N TRP A 662 40.86 1.31 -14.05
CA TRP A 662 40.42 2.65 -14.40
C TRP A 662 40.77 2.85 -15.88
N GLY A 663 39.93 2.30 -16.75
CA GLY A 663 39.93 2.58 -18.18
C GLY A 663 39.07 3.81 -18.40
N GLY A 664 39.70 4.90 -18.84
CA GLY A 664 39.06 6.20 -19.03
C GLY A 664 37.76 6.12 -19.82
N TRP A 665 36.66 6.47 -19.17
CA TRP A 665 35.44 6.86 -19.86
C TRP A 665 35.65 8.29 -20.34
N LYS A 666 35.98 8.42 -21.63
CA LYS A 666 35.81 9.69 -22.33
C LYS A 666 34.36 10.13 -22.16
N HIS A 667 34.17 11.32 -21.61
CA HIS A 667 32.96 12.11 -21.81
C HIS A 667 32.59 12.04 -23.30
N ARG A 668 31.47 11.39 -23.60
CA ARG A 668 30.74 11.58 -24.84
C ARG A 668 29.31 11.93 -24.42
N ALA A 669 29.02 13.22 -24.46
CA ALA A 669 27.67 13.74 -24.34
C ALA A 669 26.79 13.10 -25.43
N ALA A 670 25.67 12.52 -25.03
CA ALA A 670 24.52 12.21 -25.88
C ALA A 670 23.30 11.95 -24.98
N ASP A 671 22.48 12.99 -24.85
CA ASP A 671 21.03 13.02 -24.57
C ASP A 671 20.39 11.86 -23.77
N ASP A 672 20.26 12.07 -22.46
CA ASP A 672 19.32 11.36 -21.59
C ASP A 672 17.91 11.95 -21.75
N THR A 673 17.11 11.34 -22.62
CA THR A 673 15.64 11.35 -22.53
C THR A 673 15.18 9.95 -22.16
N TRP A 674 15.12 9.67 -20.84
CA TRP A 674 14.49 8.45 -20.34
C TRP A 674 12.99 8.67 -20.21
N GLN A 675 12.25 8.31 -21.27
CA GLN A 675 10.82 8.09 -21.20
C GLN A 675 10.53 6.78 -20.46
N PHE A 676 9.72 6.88 -19.41
CA PHE A 676 9.03 5.77 -18.77
C PHE A 676 8.16 5.04 -19.79
N CYS A 677 8.50 3.79 -20.11
CA CYS A 677 7.59 2.84 -20.71
C CYS A 677 7.46 1.65 -19.77
N ILE A 678 6.30 1.57 -19.11
CA ILE A 678 5.78 0.34 -18.53
C ILE A 678 5.48 -0.60 -19.70
N THR A 679 6.10 -1.78 -19.70
CA THR A 679 5.72 -2.93 -20.53
C THR A 679 5.32 -4.07 -19.61
#